data_AF-A0A9D2H917-F1
#
_entry.id   AF-A0A9D2H917-F1
#
_cell.length_a   1.000
_cell.length_b   1.000
_cell.length_c   1.000
_cell.angle_alpha   90.00
_cell.angle_beta   90.00
_cell.angle_gamma   90.00
#
_symmetry.space_group_name_H-M   'P 1'
#
loop_
_entity.id
_entity.type
_entity.pdbx_description
1 polymer ?
#
loop_
_entity_poly.entity_id
_entity_poly.type
_entity_poly.pdbx_seq_one_letter_code
_entity_poly.pdbx_strand_id
1 'polypeptide(L)'
;MGQGVSDVRLIGELTRSIDPECEYGDSDGTAVSRLLSCEQNLSNGSARRKGQKRGSSSSDFDSGYLTNRLSNVIEEAKKVSRKTVAENIENNVLPLLDEDRKPLIVPALFDIIASDTVIDTDRKASFEKYVGEKKNSLLSQREILLPDLLAGLLIYSVIAVTNTEGKADAGKVDRAYVDRFKKSAESFTIIERLDDESEMDDEGDKKSAGEAIAAYLEKVRDKYDKIYTLINKYEPVPFYSIFVCNDIERKVPVQGMYRNEYRSEYIHNACASELPDYSKYIIFTGTGGIGKSMMMRHLLFDAISRYPETGILPIFVLLKDFDDAGRSLADYICENVCNYGTGITKSKMNSLLKSGKCLLLFDGLDELGSKKGDGFGKLLEVFIDRYSNNQFIVSSRPSRAFAPFLRFSPMFIRPFTKEQALALIDKISFRTDDPSIKARFRKELDKRLFSSHREFAENPLLLTIMLMTYEKYEDVPSKMHNFYRKAFEALAQEHDANKGYKRPLETGLSADDFAEYLAEFCALTYCDEKFELTKADIYEYFGRLNTLKRRNDVGATAANFITDLRDNLCIMYLENDKYHFTHRSFQEYFCAVCFSKQKDRDLPDIGDIFENMRSRNFADKTFPMLYDMIPAKLDEYMFIPFLEKLFKDCDAEDGYWTFLSIMYPRIEYEKGESDGYADTAPVSYLYEFIRKRFFDDIYDFDTLPMQEAFVTESYVLLEDGNDESILTNVNDIPSGYEEEYGKPDEVGWILEIDIDKVRARKYHYKDVVAALDDDSFCLKQEYKKARACLQDLLDNQKPKGHSILDRLI
;
A
#
# COMPACT_ATOMS: atom_id res chain seq x y z
N MET A 1 44.70 -23.77 21.00
CA MET A 1 44.18 -25.15 20.87
C MET A 1 42.79 -25.05 20.27
N GLY A 2 42.68 -25.03 18.95
CA GLY A 2 41.36 -25.10 18.30
C GLY A 2 40.85 -26.53 18.43
N GLN A 3 39.69 -26.72 19.03
CA GLN A 3 39.00 -28.02 18.96
C GLN A 3 38.75 -28.30 17.47
N GLY A 4 39.40 -29.34 16.93
CA GLY A 4 39.11 -29.79 15.57
C GLY A 4 37.64 -30.19 15.46
N VAL A 5 36.96 -29.75 14.41
CA VAL A 5 35.59 -30.19 14.11
C VAL A 5 35.63 -31.70 13.88
N SER A 6 34.77 -32.45 14.58
CA SER A 6 34.65 -33.88 14.35
C SER A 6 33.92 -34.16 13.04
N ASP A 7 34.32 -35.22 12.34
CA ASP A 7 33.62 -35.70 11.14
C ASP A 7 32.12 -35.89 11.37
N VAL A 8 31.74 -36.29 12.60
CA VAL A 8 30.34 -36.45 13.02
C VAL A 8 29.58 -35.13 12.97
N ARG A 9 30.16 -34.04 13.47
CA ARG A 9 29.54 -32.72 13.46
C ARG A 9 29.41 -32.18 12.04
N LEU A 10 30.45 -32.31 11.22
CA LEU A 10 30.43 -31.82 9.85
C LEU A 10 29.41 -32.56 8.98
N ILE A 11 29.37 -33.90 9.05
CA ILE A 11 28.39 -34.70 8.31
C ILE A 11 26.98 -34.44 8.85
N GLY A 12 26.81 -34.27 10.15
CA GLY A 12 25.54 -33.85 10.76
C GLY A 12 24.98 -32.58 10.12
N GLU A 13 25.74 -31.48 10.14
CA GLU A 13 25.30 -30.20 9.56
C GLU A 13 25.10 -30.27 8.04
N LEU A 14 25.98 -30.99 7.31
CA LEU A 14 25.80 -31.22 5.87
C LEU A 14 24.47 -31.90 5.58
N THR A 15 24.11 -32.96 6.32
CA THR A 15 22.84 -33.65 6.12
C THR A 15 21.62 -32.85 6.59
N ARG A 16 21.76 -32.04 7.66
CA ARG A 16 20.70 -31.13 8.14
C ARG A 16 20.40 -29.96 7.19
N SER A 17 21.35 -29.62 6.32
CA SER A 17 21.10 -28.63 5.26
C SER A 17 20.00 -29.08 4.27
N ILE A 18 19.75 -30.39 4.17
CA ILE A 18 18.69 -31.02 3.38
C ILE A 18 17.51 -31.52 4.24
N ASP A 19 17.79 -32.20 5.35
CA ASP A 19 16.80 -32.81 6.26
C ASP A 19 17.04 -32.31 7.69
N PRO A 20 16.32 -31.26 8.14
CA PRO A 20 16.53 -30.65 9.46
C PRO A 20 16.44 -31.62 10.64
N GLU A 21 15.68 -32.71 10.49
CA GLU A 21 15.47 -33.74 11.51
C GLU A 21 16.55 -34.85 11.46
N CYS A 22 17.65 -34.62 10.74
CA CYS A 22 18.68 -35.63 10.56
C CYS A 22 19.55 -35.82 11.82
N GLU A 23 19.66 -37.08 12.26
CA GLU A 23 20.36 -37.50 13.48
C GLU A 23 21.80 -38.02 13.23
N TYR A 24 22.37 -37.86 12.03
CA TYR A 24 23.76 -38.31 11.78
C TYR A 24 24.77 -37.60 12.70
N GLY A 25 24.53 -36.32 13.02
CA GLY A 25 25.32 -35.53 13.95
C GLY A 25 25.23 -35.98 15.41
N ASP A 26 24.19 -36.76 15.75
CA ASP A 26 23.91 -37.26 17.09
C ASP A 26 24.29 -38.76 17.24
N SER A 27 24.87 -39.35 16.19
CA SER A 27 25.32 -40.74 16.19
C SER A 27 26.60 -40.94 17.00
N ASP A 28 26.86 -42.19 17.40
CA ASP A 28 28.09 -42.63 18.06
C ASP A 28 29.35 -42.53 17.17
N GLY A 29 29.23 -41.97 15.96
CA GLY A 29 30.27 -41.85 14.96
C GLY A 29 30.49 -43.09 14.10
N THR A 30 29.91 -44.24 14.48
CA THR A 30 30.05 -45.49 13.70
C THR A 30 29.38 -45.37 12.33
N ALA A 31 28.20 -44.74 12.27
CA ALA A 31 27.46 -44.54 11.03
C ALA A 31 28.18 -43.55 10.08
N VAL A 32 28.72 -42.47 10.64
CA VAL A 32 29.49 -41.47 9.90
C VAL A 32 30.81 -42.07 9.38
N SER A 33 31.52 -42.85 10.20
CA SER A 33 32.74 -43.56 9.77
C SER A 33 32.48 -44.47 8.57
N ARG A 34 31.38 -45.25 8.59
CA ARG A 34 30.98 -46.11 7.46
C ARG A 34 30.56 -45.34 6.22
N LEU A 35 29.98 -44.15 6.37
CA LEU A 35 29.66 -43.27 5.24
C LEU A 35 30.94 -42.76 4.58
N LEU A 36 31.88 -42.22 5.37
CA LEU A 36 33.16 -41.69 4.87
C LEU A 36 34.05 -42.76 4.24
N SER A 37 34.01 -43.99 4.75
CA SER A 37 34.74 -45.12 4.16
C SER A 37 33.99 -45.79 2.99
N CYS A 38 32.88 -45.20 2.52
CA CYS A 38 32.01 -45.73 1.46
C CYS A 38 31.56 -47.19 1.71
N GLU A 39 31.35 -47.56 2.98
CA GLU A 39 30.86 -48.90 3.37
C GLU A 39 29.34 -48.98 3.52
N GLN A 40 28.68 -47.82 3.54
CA GLN A 40 27.24 -47.70 3.66
C GLN A 40 26.71 -46.53 2.83
N ASN A 41 25.48 -46.63 2.32
CA ASN A 41 24.74 -45.51 1.72
C ASN A 41 24.03 -44.67 2.78
N LEU A 42 23.65 -43.44 2.42
CA LEU A 42 22.75 -42.63 3.22
C LEU A 42 21.42 -43.36 3.45
N SER A 43 20.86 -43.19 4.65
CA SER A 43 19.57 -43.78 5.02
C SER A 43 18.44 -43.16 4.21
N ASN A 44 17.51 -44.00 3.72
CA ASN A 44 16.27 -43.57 3.05
C ASN A 44 15.06 -43.55 3.99
N GLY A 45 15.29 -43.50 5.32
CA GLY A 45 14.22 -43.48 6.33
C GLY A 45 13.40 -44.78 6.47
N SER A 46 13.72 -45.86 5.74
CA SER A 46 12.97 -47.12 5.83
C SER A 46 13.40 -48.00 7.02
N ALA A 47 12.42 -48.50 7.78
CA ALA A 47 12.67 -49.34 8.96
C ALA A 47 13.39 -50.64 8.57
N ARG A 48 14.40 -51.03 9.37
CA ARG A 48 15.18 -52.26 9.18
C ARG A 48 14.24 -53.49 9.12
N ARG A 49 14.28 -54.27 8.02
CA ARG A 49 13.52 -55.53 7.92
C ARG A 49 13.95 -56.50 9.03
N LYS A 50 12.97 -57.02 9.80
CA LYS A 50 13.16 -58.07 10.81
C LYS A 50 13.79 -59.32 10.18
N GLY A 51 15.03 -59.63 10.54
CA GLY A 51 15.60 -60.95 10.31
C GLY A 51 14.99 -61.95 11.29
N GLN A 52 14.31 -62.97 10.77
CA GLN A 52 13.91 -64.15 11.55
C GLN A 52 15.16 -64.83 12.13
N LYS A 53 15.18 -65.04 13.46
CA LYS A 53 16.01 -66.07 14.07
C LYS A 53 15.13 -67.09 14.79
N ARG A 54 15.37 -68.36 14.44
CA ARG A 54 14.83 -69.58 15.04
C ARG A 54 15.11 -69.64 16.55
N GLY A 55 14.04 -69.97 17.29
CA GLY A 55 13.94 -70.72 18.56
C GLY A 55 15.01 -70.57 19.64
N SER A 56 14.61 -70.17 20.85
CA SER A 56 14.28 -71.09 21.96
C SER A 56 13.82 -70.32 23.21
N SER A 57 12.80 -70.87 23.86
CA SER A 57 12.31 -70.64 25.24
C SER A 57 13.06 -69.67 26.16
N SER A 58 12.34 -68.65 26.63
CA SER A 58 12.07 -68.34 28.05
C SER A 58 11.67 -66.86 28.15
N SER A 59 10.66 -66.58 28.96
CA SER A 59 10.02 -65.29 29.18
C SER A 59 11.00 -64.16 29.49
N ASP A 60 11.02 -63.12 28.67
CA ASP A 60 11.71 -61.87 28.93
C ASP A 60 10.86 -60.65 28.56
N PHE A 61 11.10 -59.60 29.34
CA PHE A 61 10.40 -58.33 29.43
C PHE A 61 10.29 -57.56 28.10
N ASP A 62 9.19 -56.82 28.03
CA ASP A 62 8.82 -55.85 27.01
C ASP A 62 9.83 -54.68 26.99
N SER A 63 10.66 -54.61 25.95
CA SER A 63 11.33 -53.38 25.52
C SER A 63 11.44 -53.39 23.99
N GLY A 64 10.39 -52.94 23.32
CA GLY A 64 10.42 -52.66 21.89
C GLY A 64 11.40 -51.53 21.59
N TYR A 65 12.58 -51.87 21.05
CA TYR A 65 13.49 -50.89 20.47
C TYR A 65 12.78 -50.15 19.32
N LEU A 66 12.61 -48.84 19.48
CA LEU A 66 12.27 -47.90 18.42
C LEU A 66 13.28 -48.03 17.28
N THR A 67 12.76 -48.01 16.06
CA THR A 67 13.52 -48.15 14.82
C THR A 67 14.48 -46.95 14.66
N ASN A 68 15.81 -47.18 14.68
CA ASN A 68 16.80 -46.14 14.33
C ASN A 68 16.59 -45.66 12.88
N ARG A 69 15.83 -44.58 12.71
CA ARG A 69 15.79 -43.77 11.49
C ARG A 69 16.81 -42.65 11.66
N LEU A 70 18.05 -42.89 11.24
CA LEU A 70 19.10 -41.87 11.34
C LEU A 70 18.83 -40.64 10.45
N SER A 71 18.03 -40.79 9.39
CA SER A 71 17.73 -39.71 8.43
C SER A 71 16.67 -40.13 7.38
N ASN A 72 15.95 -39.14 6.83
CA ASN A 72 15.12 -39.22 5.63
C ASN A 72 15.70 -38.39 4.45
N VAL A 73 16.99 -38.07 4.49
CA VAL A 73 17.68 -37.14 3.57
C VAL A 73 17.46 -37.42 2.07
N ILE A 74 17.34 -38.69 1.67
CA ILE A 74 17.12 -39.04 0.26
C ILE A 74 15.75 -38.57 -0.25
N GLU A 75 14.70 -38.66 0.58
CA GLU A 75 13.37 -38.21 0.17
C GLU A 75 13.21 -36.70 0.29
N GLU A 76 13.86 -36.06 1.27
CA GLU A 76 13.85 -34.60 1.40
C GLU A 76 14.70 -33.91 0.33
N ALA A 77 15.82 -34.50 -0.09
CA ALA A 77 16.63 -34.00 -1.20
C ALA A 77 15.84 -33.83 -2.51
N LYS A 78 14.81 -34.67 -2.74
CA LYS A 78 13.97 -34.59 -3.94
C LYS A 78 13.01 -33.39 -3.95
N LYS A 79 12.79 -32.75 -2.79
CA LYS A 79 11.79 -31.69 -2.58
C LYS A 79 12.43 -30.34 -2.25
N VAL A 80 13.56 -30.35 -1.56
CA VAL A 80 14.23 -29.13 -1.09
C VAL A 80 14.77 -28.31 -2.27
N SER A 81 14.68 -26.98 -2.17
CA SER A 81 15.25 -26.09 -3.19
C SER A 81 16.77 -25.98 -3.01
N ARG A 82 17.51 -25.88 -4.13
CA ARG A 82 18.97 -25.69 -4.10
C ARG A 82 19.37 -24.45 -3.30
N LYS A 83 18.61 -23.36 -3.44
CA LYS A 83 18.81 -22.11 -2.71
C LYS A 83 18.72 -22.30 -1.19
N THR A 84 17.72 -23.01 -0.71
CA THR A 84 17.57 -23.31 0.73
C THR A 84 18.74 -24.13 1.27
N VAL A 85 19.20 -25.14 0.52
CA VAL A 85 20.38 -25.93 0.91
C VAL A 85 21.64 -25.07 0.92
N ALA A 86 21.80 -24.18 -0.06
CA ALA A 86 22.93 -23.25 -0.13
C ALA A 86 22.95 -22.27 1.05
N GLU A 87 21.80 -21.69 1.42
CA GLU A 87 21.67 -20.81 2.60
C GLU A 87 22.03 -21.55 3.89
N ASN A 88 21.61 -22.80 4.02
CA ASN A 88 21.97 -23.63 5.16
C ASN A 88 23.46 -23.99 5.17
N ILE A 89 24.09 -24.21 4.02
CA ILE A 89 25.53 -24.48 3.90
C ILE A 89 26.33 -23.23 4.26
N GLU A 90 25.96 -22.05 3.76
CA GLU A 90 26.59 -20.77 4.11
C GLU A 90 26.56 -20.54 5.63
N ASN A 91 25.39 -20.70 6.25
CA ASN A 91 25.22 -20.34 7.65
C ASN A 91 25.77 -21.39 8.64
N ASN A 92 25.74 -22.68 8.29
CA ASN A 92 26.00 -23.75 9.26
C ASN A 92 27.19 -24.65 8.91
N VAL A 93 27.57 -24.77 7.63
CA VAL A 93 28.64 -25.68 7.18
C VAL A 93 29.93 -24.94 6.93
N LEU A 94 29.92 -23.84 6.17
CA LEU A 94 31.13 -23.08 5.87
C LEU A 94 31.87 -22.58 7.14
N PRO A 95 31.20 -22.13 8.21
CA PRO A 95 31.88 -21.73 9.45
C PRO A 95 32.58 -22.87 10.19
N LEU A 96 32.29 -24.13 9.83
CA LEU A 96 32.95 -25.32 10.40
C LEU A 96 34.20 -25.73 9.63
N LEU A 97 34.44 -25.17 8.44
CA LEU A 97 35.57 -25.52 7.59
C LEU A 97 36.81 -24.70 7.97
N ASP A 98 37.99 -25.32 7.82
CA ASP A 98 39.29 -24.67 8.05
C ASP A 98 39.55 -23.62 6.96
N GLU A 99 39.57 -22.34 7.35
CA GLU A 99 39.76 -21.18 6.46
C GLU A 99 41.00 -21.34 5.55
N ASP A 100 42.09 -21.89 6.07
CA ASP A 100 43.34 -22.07 5.30
C ASP A 100 43.22 -23.17 4.22
N ARG A 101 42.15 -23.98 4.29
CA ARG A 101 41.91 -25.11 3.38
C ARG A 101 40.69 -24.94 2.48
N LYS A 102 39.79 -24.01 2.79
CA LYS A 102 38.62 -23.71 1.94
C LYS A 102 39.00 -23.43 0.47
N PRO A 103 40.10 -22.69 0.17
CA PRO A 103 40.49 -22.45 -1.22
C PRO A 103 40.86 -23.72 -2.00
N LEU A 104 41.17 -24.82 -1.31
CA LEU A 104 41.55 -26.10 -1.92
C LEU A 104 40.33 -26.97 -2.28
N ILE A 105 39.13 -26.65 -1.77
CA ILE A 105 37.92 -27.45 -1.96
C ILE A 105 37.49 -27.47 -3.43
N VAL A 106 37.38 -26.29 -4.04
CA VAL A 106 36.95 -26.12 -5.44
C VAL A 106 37.86 -26.89 -6.41
N PRO A 107 39.19 -26.67 -6.45
CA PRO A 107 40.05 -27.38 -7.38
C PRO A 107 40.08 -28.90 -7.14
N ALA A 108 39.95 -29.37 -5.89
CA ALA A 108 39.85 -30.79 -5.58
C ALA A 108 38.54 -31.42 -6.09
N LEU A 109 37.40 -30.74 -5.88
CA LEU A 109 36.11 -31.19 -6.42
C LEU A 109 36.10 -31.17 -7.95
N PHE A 110 36.69 -30.16 -8.58
CA PHE A 110 36.78 -30.06 -10.04
C PHE A 110 37.63 -31.19 -10.63
N ASP A 111 38.71 -31.60 -9.98
CA ASP A 111 39.52 -32.75 -10.40
C ASP A 111 38.73 -34.08 -10.32
N ILE A 112 37.95 -34.27 -9.25
CA ILE A 112 37.06 -35.44 -9.10
C ILE A 112 35.99 -35.44 -10.20
N ILE A 113 35.31 -34.31 -10.41
CA ILE A 113 34.26 -34.17 -11.43
C ILE A 113 34.83 -34.38 -12.84
N ALA A 114 36.00 -33.80 -13.14
CA ALA A 114 36.68 -33.97 -14.42
C ALA A 114 37.00 -35.44 -14.70
N SER A 115 37.47 -36.17 -13.67
CA SER A 115 37.87 -37.58 -13.76
C SER A 115 36.69 -38.55 -13.88
N ASP A 116 35.48 -38.17 -13.45
CA ASP A 116 34.29 -39.01 -13.54
C ASP A 116 33.64 -38.95 -14.94
N THR A 117 33.95 -39.94 -15.78
CA THR A 117 33.39 -40.06 -17.14
C THR A 117 31.92 -40.51 -17.15
N VAL A 118 31.38 -41.01 -16.03
CA VAL A 118 29.98 -41.47 -15.93
C VAL A 118 29.02 -40.27 -15.94
N ILE A 119 29.49 -39.09 -15.50
CA ILE A 119 28.74 -37.84 -15.61
C ILE A 119 28.45 -37.49 -17.08
N ASP A 120 29.38 -37.79 -17.99
CA ASP A 120 29.23 -37.47 -19.42
C ASP A 120 28.24 -38.41 -20.14
N THR A 121 28.02 -39.61 -19.59
CA THR A 121 27.14 -40.64 -20.17
C THR A 121 25.85 -40.80 -19.38
N ASP A 122 25.87 -41.55 -18.29
CA ASP A 122 24.68 -42.10 -17.63
C ASP A 122 24.05 -41.11 -16.65
N ARG A 123 24.83 -40.16 -16.13
CA ARG A 123 24.38 -39.20 -15.11
C ARG A 123 24.24 -37.77 -15.60
N LYS A 124 24.43 -37.53 -16.90
CA LYS A 124 24.41 -36.18 -17.50
C LYS A 124 23.18 -35.35 -17.12
N ALA A 125 21.99 -35.91 -17.33
CA ALA A 125 20.73 -35.21 -17.06
C ALA A 125 20.51 -34.94 -15.56
N SER A 126 20.95 -35.85 -14.69
CA SER A 126 20.83 -35.66 -13.23
C SER A 126 21.84 -34.64 -12.71
N PHE A 127 23.05 -34.64 -13.26
CA PHE A 127 24.07 -33.65 -12.94
C PHE A 127 23.60 -32.25 -13.32
N GLU A 128 23.18 -32.06 -14.58
CA GLU A 128 22.63 -30.79 -15.07
C GLU A 128 21.42 -30.34 -14.24
N LYS A 129 20.53 -31.26 -13.85
CA LYS A 129 19.34 -30.93 -13.06
C LYS A 129 19.66 -30.44 -11.64
N TYR A 130 20.54 -31.13 -10.92
CA TYR A 130 20.74 -30.86 -9.48
C TYR A 130 21.90 -29.90 -9.21
N VAL A 131 22.96 -29.95 -10.02
CA VAL A 131 24.07 -28.99 -9.94
C VAL A 131 23.68 -27.67 -10.62
N GLY A 132 22.81 -27.72 -11.63
CA GLY A 132 22.29 -26.57 -12.37
C GLY A 132 23.09 -26.17 -13.60
N GLU A 133 24.21 -26.87 -13.87
CA GLU A 133 25.06 -26.62 -15.03
C GLU A 133 25.59 -27.92 -15.66
N LYS A 134 26.05 -27.82 -16.91
CA LYS A 134 26.74 -28.91 -17.60
C LYS A 134 28.15 -29.08 -17.05
N LYS A 135 28.65 -30.32 -16.99
CA LYS A 135 30.01 -30.64 -16.51
C LYS A 135 31.09 -29.75 -17.15
N ASN A 136 31.07 -29.58 -18.48
CA ASN A 136 32.06 -28.76 -19.17
C ASN A 136 31.94 -27.25 -18.85
N SER A 137 30.71 -26.76 -18.66
CA SER A 137 30.46 -25.36 -18.26
C SER A 137 30.99 -25.12 -16.85
N LEU A 138 30.65 -26.00 -15.91
CA LEU A 138 31.11 -25.92 -14.52
C LEU A 138 32.64 -25.92 -14.43
N LEU A 139 33.32 -26.86 -15.11
CA LEU A 139 34.80 -26.97 -15.07
C LEU A 139 35.53 -25.78 -15.72
N SER A 140 34.82 -24.99 -16.54
CA SER A 140 35.36 -23.78 -17.16
C SER A 140 35.28 -22.56 -16.25
N GLN A 141 34.44 -22.58 -15.21
CA GLN A 141 34.28 -21.48 -14.26
C GLN A 141 35.55 -21.24 -13.45
N ARG A 142 35.80 -19.96 -13.14
CA ARG A 142 36.92 -19.53 -12.29
C ARG A 142 36.44 -18.73 -11.09
N GLU A 143 35.26 -18.12 -11.17
CA GLU A 143 34.57 -17.56 -10.02
C GLU A 143 33.47 -18.54 -9.57
N ILE A 144 33.48 -18.89 -8.28
CA ILE A 144 32.67 -19.99 -7.74
C ILE A 144 31.98 -19.53 -6.46
N LEU A 145 30.65 -19.55 -6.48
CA LEU A 145 29.83 -19.41 -5.27
C LEU A 145 29.84 -20.74 -4.52
N LEU A 146 30.68 -20.81 -3.48
CA LEU A 146 30.96 -22.05 -2.75
C LEU A 146 29.70 -22.67 -2.12
N PRO A 147 28.78 -21.91 -1.47
CA PRO A 147 27.54 -22.48 -0.95
C PRO A 147 26.67 -23.14 -2.03
N ASP A 148 26.53 -22.50 -3.20
CA ASP A 148 25.67 -23.01 -4.28
C ASP A 148 26.29 -24.24 -4.98
N LEU A 149 27.61 -24.22 -5.21
CA LEU A 149 28.34 -25.38 -5.72
C LEU A 149 28.19 -26.59 -4.80
N LEU A 150 28.42 -26.41 -3.49
CA LEU A 150 28.30 -27.48 -2.51
C LEU A 150 26.85 -27.98 -2.39
N ALA A 151 25.86 -27.09 -2.44
CA ALA A 151 24.45 -27.47 -2.41
C ALA A 151 24.07 -28.34 -3.61
N GLY A 152 24.44 -27.92 -4.82
CA GLY A 152 24.17 -28.66 -6.05
C GLY A 152 24.84 -30.03 -6.06
N LEU A 153 26.12 -30.10 -5.70
CA LEU A 153 26.86 -31.37 -5.62
C LEU A 153 26.34 -32.28 -4.51
N LEU A 154 25.95 -31.74 -3.37
CA LEU A 154 25.38 -32.51 -2.27
C LEU A 154 24.06 -33.14 -2.69
N ILE A 155 23.10 -32.36 -3.23
CA ILE A 155 21.82 -32.88 -3.72
C ILE A 155 22.04 -33.93 -4.81
N TYR A 156 22.92 -33.65 -5.77
CA TYR A 156 23.29 -34.60 -6.81
C TYR A 156 23.84 -35.91 -6.23
N SER A 157 24.78 -35.84 -5.28
CA SER A 157 25.39 -37.03 -4.67
C SER A 157 24.39 -37.85 -3.86
N VAL A 158 23.45 -37.21 -3.15
CA VAL A 158 22.43 -37.88 -2.35
C VAL A 158 21.43 -38.64 -3.22
N ILE A 159 21.05 -38.08 -4.38
CA ILE A 159 19.96 -38.62 -5.21
C ILE A 159 20.48 -39.54 -6.31
N ALA A 160 21.58 -39.16 -6.97
CA ALA A 160 22.02 -39.77 -8.23
C ALA A 160 23.22 -40.73 -8.08
N VAL A 161 23.86 -40.77 -6.91
CA VAL A 161 25.09 -41.54 -6.68
C VAL A 161 24.92 -42.52 -5.53
N THR A 162 25.31 -43.78 -5.76
CA THR A 162 25.39 -44.78 -4.70
C THR A 162 26.72 -44.62 -3.96
N ASN A 163 26.73 -44.21 -2.69
CA ASN A 163 27.97 -43.94 -1.93
C ASN A 163 28.97 -45.11 -1.96
N THR A 164 28.50 -46.36 -1.96
CA THR A 164 29.38 -47.54 -2.00
C THR A 164 30.18 -47.71 -3.30
N GLU A 165 29.78 -47.05 -4.40
CA GLU A 165 30.53 -47.06 -5.66
C GLU A 165 31.89 -46.35 -5.51
N GLY A 166 32.00 -45.37 -4.61
CA GLY A 166 33.24 -44.63 -4.36
C GLY A 166 34.29 -45.37 -3.52
N LYS A 167 34.02 -46.60 -3.07
CA LYS A 167 34.90 -47.32 -2.11
C LYS A 167 36.34 -47.51 -2.60
N ALA A 168 36.54 -47.72 -3.90
CA ALA A 168 37.87 -47.89 -4.47
C ALA A 168 38.67 -46.57 -4.53
N ASP A 169 37.99 -45.43 -4.48
CA ASP A 169 38.56 -44.09 -4.67
C ASP A 169 38.59 -43.26 -3.39
N ALA A 170 37.71 -43.53 -2.42
CA ALA A 170 37.63 -42.81 -1.15
C ALA A 170 38.98 -42.77 -0.41
N GLY A 171 39.71 -43.90 -0.39
CA GLY A 171 41.03 -43.98 0.22
C GLY A 171 42.14 -43.23 -0.53
N LYS A 172 41.90 -42.75 -1.75
CA LYS A 172 42.83 -41.95 -2.56
C LYS A 172 42.71 -40.45 -2.27
N VAL A 173 41.61 -40.02 -1.64
CA VAL A 173 41.38 -38.63 -1.22
C VAL A 173 41.99 -38.44 0.17
N ASP A 174 43.32 -38.34 0.20
CA ASP A 174 44.08 -38.09 1.42
C ASP A 174 44.59 -36.64 1.49
N ARG A 175 45.32 -36.32 2.56
CA ARG A 175 45.90 -34.98 2.74
C ARG A 175 46.90 -34.61 1.62
N ALA A 176 47.65 -35.59 1.12
CA ALA A 176 48.62 -35.35 0.04
C ALA A 176 47.92 -35.05 -1.28
N TYR A 177 46.77 -35.69 -1.54
CA TYR A 177 45.90 -35.38 -2.68
C TYR A 177 45.39 -33.93 -2.61
N VAL A 178 44.84 -33.48 -1.48
CA VAL A 178 44.30 -32.10 -1.35
C VAL A 178 45.43 -31.05 -1.40
N ASP A 179 46.56 -31.31 -0.75
CA ASP A 179 47.68 -30.36 -0.70
C ASP A 179 48.31 -30.10 -2.08
N ARG A 180 48.12 -30.98 -3.07
CA ARG A 180 48.64 -30.80 -4.44
C ARG A 180 48.00 -29.62 -5.18
N PHE A 181 46.83 -29.16 -4.74
CA PHE A 181 46.06 -28.09 -5.38
C PHE A 181 46.35 -26.69 -4.83
N LYS A 182 47.29 -26.53 -3.89
CA LYS A 182 47.65 -25.21 -3.32
C LYS A 182 47.96 -24.15 -4.36
N LYS A 183 48.66 -24.53 -5.45
CA LYS A 183 48.94 -23.61 -6.56
C LYS A 183 47.73 -23.36 -7.46
N SER A 184 46.87 -24.36 -7.65
CA SER A 184 45.67 -24.23 -8.48
C SER A 184 44.58 -23.41 -7.81
N ALA A 185 44.56 -23.33 -6.48
CA ALA A 185 43.63 -22.50 -5.72
C ALA A 185 43.74 -21.01 -6.08
N GLU A 186 44.94 -20.53 -6.44
CA GLU A 186 45.17 -19.14 -6.88
C GLU A 186 44.45 -18.79 -8.19
N SER A 187 43.98 -19.79 -8.95
CA SER A 187 43.24 -19.60 -10.21
C SER A 187 41.73 -19.48 -10.03
N PHE A 188 41.22 -19.55 -8.80
CA PHE A 188 39.80 -19.44 -8.50
C PHE A 188 39.49 -18.23 -7.59
N THR A 189 38.44 -17.49 -7.92
CA THR A 189 37.77 -16.55 -7.02
C THR A 189 36.66 -17.31 -6.32
N ILE A 190 36.72 -17.44 -4.99
CA ILE A 190 35.74 -18.22 -4.22
C ILE A 190 34.90 -17.26 -3.39
N ILE A 191 33.60 -17.24 -3.67
CA ILE A 191 32.61 -16.42 -2.97
C ILE A 191 31.93 -17.30 -1.92
N GLU A 192 31.98 -16.87 -0.66
CA GLU A 192 31.47 -17.65 0.47
C GLU A 192 30.08 -17.20 0.96
N ARG A 193 29.56 -16.09 0.44
CA ARG A 193 28.26 -15.52 0.83
C ARG A 193 27.30 -15.44 -0.35
N LEU A 194 26.06 -15.90 -0.17
CA LEU A 194 25.03 -15.82 -1.21
C LEU A 194 24.63 -14.37 -1.53
N ASP A 195 24.80 -13.46 -0.58
CA ASP A 195 24.56 -12.01 -0.78
C ASP A 195 25.61 -11.35 -1.70
N ASP A 196 26.74 -12.03 -1.95
CA ASP A 196 27.82 -11.57 -2.81
C ASP A 196 27.64 -12.04 -4.28
N GLU A 197 26.45 -12.53 -4.67
CA GLU A 197 26.03 -12.61 -6.08
C GLU A 197 25.86 -11.21 -6.69
N SER A 198 26.99 -10.55 -6.90
CA SER A 198 27.18 -9.52 -7.90
C SER A 198 28.30 -9.98 -8.80
N GLU A 199 27.94 -10.71 -9.86
CA GLU A 199 28.59 -10.72 -11.19
C GLU A 199 27.99 -11.87 -12.02
N MET A 200 26.69 -11.74 -12.36
CA MET A 200 26.25 -12.29 -13.64
C MET A 200 26.64 -11.29 -14.71
N ASP A 201 27.67 -11.66 -15.47
CA ASP A 201 27.95 -11.15 -16.80
C ASP A 201 26.70 -11.32 -17.68
N ASP A 202 25.87 -10.28 -17.72
CA ASP A 202 25.24 -9.89 -18.97
C ASP A 202 26.32 -9.09 -19.71
N GLU A 203 26.85 -9.67 -20.78
CA GLU A 203 27.91 -9.10 -21.63
C GLU A 203 27.33 -7.93 -22.47
N GLY A 204 26.79 -6.93 -21.78
CA GLY A 204 26.17 -5.73 -22.33
C GLY A 204 26.32 -4.55 -21.36
N ASP A 205 27.33 -3.71 -21.60
CA ASP A 205 27.57 -2.41 -20.96
C ASP A 205 27.66 -2.41 -19.40
N LYS A 206 28.84 -2.70 -18.84
CA LYS A 206 29.18 -2.36 -17.44
C LYS A 206 29.19 -0.82 -17.29
N LYS A 207 28.01 -0.26 -17.01
CA LYS A 207 27.84 1.14 -16.59
C LYS A 207 28.41 1.33 -15.18
N SER A 208 29.19 2.38 -14.94
CA SER A 208 29.63 2.73 -13.58
C SER A 208 28.42 2.92 -12.64
N ALA A 209 28.58 2.79 -11.31
CA ALA A 209 27.46 2.95 -10.37
C ALA A 209 26.73 4.31 -10.52
N GLY A 210 27.46 5.36 -10.93
CA GLY A 210 26.87 6.66 -11.29
C GLY A 210 26.07 6.60 -12.60
N GLU A 211 26.56 5.89 -13.61
CA GLU A 211 25.87 5.69 -14.89
C GLU A 211 24.62 4.80 -14.75
N ALA A 212 24.63 3.80 -13.84
CA ALA A 212 23.46 2.98 -13.54
C ALA A 212 22.34 3.82 -12.91
N ILE A 213 22.68 4.73 -11.99
CA ILE A 213 21.72 5.65 -11.39
C ILE A 213 21.24 6.69 -12.42
N ALA A 214 22.14 7.27 -13.22
CA ALA A 214 21.75 8.19 -14.29
C ALA A 214 20.78 7.54 -15.28
N ALA A 215 21.06 6.30 -15.69
CA ALA A 215 20.18 5.53 -16.57
C ALA A 215 18.83 5.22 -15.92
N TYR A 216 18.78 4.96 -14.61
CA TYR A 216 17.53 4.81 -13.88
C TYR A 216 16.72 6.10 -13.88
N LEU A 217 17.33 7.22 -13.53
CA LEU A 217 16.66 8.53 -13.50
C LEU A 217 16.12 8.92 -14.88
N GLU A 218 16.86 8.63 -15.94
CA GLU A 218 16.43 8.83 -17.34
C GLU A 218 15.23 7.96 -17.68
N LYS A 219 15.28 6.64 -17.41
CA LYS A 219 14.14 5.75 -17.69
C LYS A 219 12.90 6.08 -16.86
N VAL A 220 13.08 6.49 -15.60
CA VAL A 220 11.97 6.96 -14.75
C VAL A 220 11.39 8.25 -15.32
N ARG A 221 12.24 9.19 -15.74
CA ARG A 221 11.79 10.42 -16.39
C ARG A 221 10.97 10.10 -17.64
N ASP A 222 11.48 9.28 -18.54
CA ASP A 222 10.79 8.90 -19.78
C ASP A 222 9.45 8.21 -19.53
N LYS A 223 9.38 7.35 -18.50
CA LYS A 223 8.14 6.65 -18.12
C LYS A 223 7.04 7.62 -17.69
N TYR A 224 7.38 8.69 -16.97
CA TYR A 224 6.39 9.59 -16.37
C TYR A 224 6.26 10.95 -17.08
N ASP A 225 7.15 11.30 -18.02
CA ASP A 225 7.22 12.62 -18.68
C ASP A 225 5.95 12.94 -19.47
N LYS A 226 5.24 11.94 -19.98
CA LYS A 226 4.02 12.15 -20.75
C LYS A 226 2.79 11.60 -20.04
N ILE A 227 1.68 12.32 -20.17
CA ILE A 227 0.42 11.96 -19.54
C ILE A 227 -0.75 12.04 -20.52
N TYR A 228 -1.67 11.09 -20.40
CA TYR A 228 -2.99 11.17 -21.02
C TYR A 228 -3.88 12.10 -20.18
N THR A 229 -4.74 12.85 -20.85
CA THR A 229 -5.69 13.75 -20.20
C THR A 229 -7.08 13.53 -20.75
N LEU A 230 -8.10 14.03 -20.07
CA LEU A 230 -9.47 13.98 -20.57
C LEU A 230 -9.65 14.70 -21.91
N ILE A 231 -8.79 15.67 -22.23
CA ILE A 231 -8.83 16.44 -23.48
C ILE A 231 -7.97 15.77 -24.55
N ASN A 232 -6.72 15.42 -24.23
CA ASN A 232 -5.79 14.74 -25.13
C ASN A 232 -5.83 13.24 -24.87
N LYS A 233 -6.86 12.59 -25.41
CA LYS A 233 -7.18 11.16 -25.18
C LYS A 233 -6.29 10.20 -25.97
N TYR A 234 -5.90 10.61 -27.18
CA TYR A 234 -5.20 9.72 -28.13
C TYR A 234 -3.70 9.98 -28.23
N GLU A 235 -3.25 11.14 -27.76
CA GLU A 235 -1.84 11.52 -27.79
C GLU A 235 -1.42 12.05 -26.42
N PRO A 236 -0.43 11.43 -25.76
CA PRO A 236 0.00 11.85 -24.45
C PRO A 236 0.83 13.14 -24.57
N VAL A 237 0.60 14.10 -23.68
CA VAL A 237 1.28 15.40 -23.70
C VAL A 237 2.38 15.46 -22.64
N PRO A 238 3.43 16.27 -22.84
CA PRO A 238 4.45 16.49 -21.83
C PRO A 238 3.83 17.00 -20.53
N PHE A 239 4.22 16.45 -19.38
CA PHE A 239 3.65 16.73 -18.07
C PHE A 239 3.64 18.24 -17.77
N TYR A 240 4.79 18.91 -17.95
CA TYR A 240 4.92 20.34 -17.67
C TYR A 240 4.16 21.25 -18.62
N SER A 241 3.68 20.73 -19.76
CA SER A 241 2.82 21.47 -20.68
C SER A 241 1.45 21.76 -20.08
N ILE A 242 1.01 20.99 -19.09
CA ILE A 242 -0.30 21.13 -18.45
C ILE A 242 -0.23 21.22 -16.91
N PHE A 243 0.93 21.02 -16.30
CA PHE A 243 1.07 21.09 -14.85
C PHE A 243 0.98 22.53 -14.33
N VAL A 244 0.20 22.75 -13.27
CA VAL A 244 0.22 23.95 -12.45
C VAL A 244 0.37 23.49 -11.00
N CYS A 245 1.35 24.04 -10.29
CA CYS A 245 1.64 23.63 -8.93
C CYS A 245 0.57 24.18 -7.98
N ASN A 246 -0.11 23.28 -7.27
CA ASN A 246 -1.00 23.64 -6.17
C ASN A 246 -0.20 24.22 -5.01
N ASP A 247 -0.83 25.11 -4.24
CA ASP A 247 -0.29 25.50 -2.94
C ASP A 247 -0.46 24.35 -1.93
N ILE A 248 0.44 24.28 -0.96
CA ILE A 248 0.38 23.31 0.13
C ILE A 248 0.14 24.08 1.43
N GLU A 249 -0.85 23.66 2.20
CA GLU A 249 -1.12 24.20 3.53
C GLU A 249 -0.57 23.25 4.60
N ARG A 250 0.27 23.80 5.48
CA ARG A 250 0.74 23.17 6.70
C ARG A 250 0.13 23.91 7.88
N LYS A 251 -0.34 23.16 8.88
CA LYS A 251 -0.86 23.73 10.12
C LYS A 251 0.26 23.68 11.15
N VAL A 252 0.66 24.84 11.66
CA VAL A 252 1.73 24.98 12.65
C VAL A 252 1.11 25.41 13.96
N PRO A 253 1.39 24.72 15.08
CA PRO A 253 0.92 25.16 16.39
C PRO A 253 1.54 26.52 16.73
N VAL A 254 0.74 27.46 17.21
CA VAL A 254 1.20 28.75 17.73
C VAL A 254 0.73 28.94 19.17
N GLN A 255 1.56 29.64 19.95
CA GLN A 255 1.33 29.89 21.37
C GLN A 255 0.07 30.75 21.60
N GLY A 256 -1.02 30.09 21.98
CA GLY A 256 -2.27 30.72 22.39
C GLY A 256 -2.39 30.77 23.91
N MET A 257 -2.94 31.84 24.47
CA MET A 257 -3.08 32.00 25.93
C MET A 257 -4.05 30.98 26.59
N TYR A 258 -4.96 30.36 25.82
CA TYR A 258 -6.02 29.48 26.36
C TYR A 258 -6.48 28.33 25.44
N ARG A 259 -5.99 28.22 24.18
CA ARG A 259 -6.25 27.14 23.20
C ARG A 259 -5.03 26.95 22.29
N ASN A 260 -4.88 25.77 21.69
CA ASN A 260 -4.03 25.58 20.51
C ASN A 260 -4.59 26.43 19.36
N GLU A 261 -3.96 27.56 19.10
CA GLU A 261 -4.16 28.28 17.87
C GLU A 261 -3.23 27.65 16.83
N TYR A 262 -3.75 27.36 15.64
CA TYR A 262 -2.94 26.91 14.52
C TYR A 262 -2.80 28.04 13.53
N ARG A 263 -1.56 28.33 13.14
CA ARG A 263 -1.29 29.20 12.00
C ARG A 263 -1.18 28.34 10.75
N SER A 264 -1.98 28.66 9.74
CA SER A 264 -1.78 28.09 8.40
C SER A 264 -0.57 28.74 7.76
N GLU A 265 0.39 27.91 7.37
CA GLU A 265 1.51 28.29 6.51
C GLU A 265 1.30 27.72 5.12
N TYR A 266 1.64 28.50 4.11
CA TYR A 266 1.43 28.16 2.71
C TYR A 266 2.78 28.02 2.01
N ILE A 267 3.01 26.83 1.43
CA ILE A 267 4.15 26.55 0.59
C ILE A 267 3.69 26.69 -0.86
N HIS A 268 4.26 27.68 -1.55
CA HIS A 268 3.98 27.96 -2.96
C HIS A 268 5.09 27.36 -3.82
N ASN A 269 4.73 26.74 -4.96
CA ASN A 269 5.68 26.12 -5.89
C ASN A 269 6.63 25.12 -5.20
N ALA A 270 6.07 24.23 -4.39
CA ALA A 270 6.83 23.31 -3.55
C ALA A 270 7.87 22.49 -4.35
N CYS A 271 9.09 22.46 -3.84
CA CYS A 271 10.20 21.71 -4.40
C CYS A 271 10.64 20.58 -3.46
N ALA A 272 11.18 19.49 -4.02
CA ALA A 272 11.59 18.32 -3.25
C ALA A 272 12.72 18.61 -2.26
N SER A 273 13.56 19.61 -2.53
CA SER A 273 14.67 20.01 -1.66
C SER A 273 14.25 20.83 -0.44
N GLU A 274 13.08 21.48 -0.46
CA GLU A 274 12.59 22.36 0.61
C GLU A 274 11.67 21.62 1.58
N LEU A 275 10.97 20.59 1.11
CA LEU A 275 10.09 19.78 1.94
C LEU A 275 10.75 19.14 3.19
N PRO A 276 12.02 18.68 3.15
CA PRO A 276 12.72 18.16 4.33
C PRO A 276 12.87 19.18 5.47
N ASP A 277 12.88 20.48 5.17
CA ASP A 277 12.98 21.54 6.18
C ASP A 277 11.70 21.64 7.03
N TYR A 278 10.58 21.13 6.52
CA TYR A 278 9.30 21.09 7.25
C TYR A 278 9.07 19.75 7.93
N SER A 279 9.34 18.62 7.25
CA SER A 279 9.24 17.28 7.81
C SER A 279 9.88 16.23 6.89
N LYS A 280 10.48 15.19 7.47
CA LYS A 280 10.96 14.01 6.73
C LYS A 280 9.84 13.01 6.42
N TYR A 281 8.72 13.08 7.13
CA TYR A 281 7.58 12.19 6.99
C TYR A 281 6.34 13.01 6.67
N ILE A 282 5.97 13.07 5.39
CA ILE A 282 4.90 13.95 4.91
C ILE A 282 3.75 13.12 4.37
N ILE A 283 2.53 13.43 4.80
CA ILE A 283 1.32 12.89 4.16
C ILE A 283 0.56 14.00 3.44
N PHE A 284 0.61 13.97 2.11
CA PHE A 284 -0.20 14.85 1.27
C PHE A 284 -1.64 14.41 1.24
N THR A 285 -2.48 15.26 1.81
CA THR A 285 -3.91 15.04 1.97
C THR A 285 -4.69 15.99 1.07
N GLY A 286 -5.71 15.48 0.39
CA GLY A 286 -6.59 16.32 -0.43
C GLY A 286 -7.70 15.54 -1.10
N THR A 287 -8.71 16.25 -1.61
CA THR A 287 -9.88 15.65 -2.27
C THR A 287 -9.52 14.96 -3.60
N GLY A 288 -10.45 14.19 -4.17
CA GLY A 288 -10.27 13.58 -5.49
C GLY A 288 -10.06 14.65 -6.57
N GLY A 289 -9.09 14.45 -7.47
CA GLY A 289 -8.85 15.34 -8.61
C GLY A 289 -8.12 16.65 -8.28
N ILE A 290 -7.78 16.87 -7.00
CA ILE A 290 -7.16 18.12 -6.53
C ILE A 290 -5.72 18.34 -7.03
N GLY A 291 -5.04 17.29 -7.50
CA GLY A 291 -3.67 17.36 -8.01
C GLY A 291 -2.61 16.58 -7.22
N LYS A 292 -2.97 15.73 -6.25
CA LYS A 292 -1.99 14.94 -5.46
C LYS A 292 -0.97 14.18 -6.32
N SER A 293 -1.42 13.33 -7.24
CA SER A 293 -0.52 12.59 -8.14
C SER A 293 0.27 13.51 -9.08
N MET A 294 -0.27 14.68 -9.44
CA MET A 294 0.46 15.68 -10.21
C MET A 294 1.57 16.33 -9.38
N MET A 295 1.31 16.63 -8.10
CA MET A 295 2.32 17.09 -7.14
C MET A 295 3.41 16.03 -6.95
N MET A 296 3.05 14.76 -6.76
CA MET A 296 4.02 13.67 -6.59
C MET A 296 4.94 13.52 -7.81
N ARG A 297 4.40 13.62 -9.04
CA ARG A 297 5.19 13.62 -10.27
C ARG A 297 6.07 14.86 -10.42
N HIS A 298 5.57 16.03 -10.00
CA HIS A 298 6.36 17.25 -9.99
C HIS A 298 7.58 17.10 -9.08
N LEU A 299 7.38 16.62 -7.85
CA LEU A 299 8.47 16.37 -6.89
C LEU A 299 9.46 15.31 -7.39
N LEU A 300 8.97 14.27 -8.08
CA LEU A 300 9.83 13.29 -8.75
C LEU A 300 10.77 13.97 -9.76
N PHE A 301 10.24 14.78 -10.67
CA PHE A 301 11.07 15.46 -11.67
C PHE A 301 11.99 16.51 -11.06
N ASP A 302 11.49 17.24 -10.07
CA ASP A 302 12.23 18.24 -9.30
C ASP A 302 13.46 17.61 -8.62
N ALA A 303 13.27 16.43 -8.01
CA ALA A 303 14.33 15.64 -7.40
C ALA A 303 15.29 15.02 -8.43
N ILE A 304 14.79 14.49 -9.56
CA ILE A 304 15.62 13.97 -10.64
C ILE A 304 16.57 15.06 -11.15
N SER A 305 16.07 16.28 -11.36
CA SER A 305 16.89 17.40 -11.85
C SER A 305 17.95 17.84 -10.84
N ARG A 306 17.70 17.71 -9.53
CA ARG A 306 18.66 18.07 -8.46
C ARG A 306 19.57 16.95 -8.00
N TYR A 307 19.34 15.70 -8.42
CA TYR A 307 20.16 14.55 -8.04
C TYR A 307 21.68 14.77 -8.19
N PRO A 308 22.20 15.43 -9.26
CA PRO A 308 23.63 15.70 -9.38
C PRO A 308 24.22 16.55 -8.24
N GLU A 309 23.40 17.38 -7.60
CA GLU A 309 23.80 18.29 -6.52
C GLU A 309 23.54 17.66 -5.14
N THR A 310 22.40 17.01 -4.96
CA THR A 310 21.95 16.49 -3.66
C THR A 310 22.41 15.06 -3.39
N GLY A 311 22.59 14.26 -4.44
CA GLY A 311 22.81 12.82 -4.33
C GLY A 311 21.63 12.03 -3.73
N ILE A 312 20.45 12.64 -3.62
CA ILE A 312 19.22 12.01 -3.09
C ILE A 312 18.47 11.35 -4.23
N LEU A 313 18.42 10.02 -4.23
CA LEU A 313 17.73 9.22 -5.25
C LEU A 313 16.20 9.26 -5.04
N PRO A 314 15.40 9.85 -5.95
CA PRO A 314 13.96 9.74 -5.89
C PRO A 314 13.50 8.36 -6.35
N ILE A 315 12.60 7.76 -5.58
CA ILE A 315 11.99 6.45 -5.84
C ILE A 315 10.48 6.67 -5.82
N PHE A 316 9.84 6.43 -6.97
CA PHE A 316 8.41 6.63 -7.14
C PHE A 316 7.67 5.28 -7.16
N VAL A 317 6.73 5.12 -6.24
CA VAL A 317 5.94 3.91 -6.02
C VAL A 317 4.47 4.26 -6.14
N LEU A 318 3.81 3.73 -7.16
CA LEU A 318 2.36 3.78 -7.27
C LEU A 318 1.77 2.69 -6.36
N LEU A 319 1.12 3.09 -5.26
CA LEU A 319 0.61 2.14 -4.28
C LEU A 319 -0.48 1.24 -4.85
N LYS A 320 -1.20 1.69 -5.86
CA LYS A 320 -2.18 0.88 -6.59
C LYS A 320 -1.57 -0.41 -7.20
N ASP A 321 -0.29 -0.38 -7.55
CA ASP A 321 0.46 -1.52 -8.08
C ASP A 321 1.05 -2.43 -6.97
N PHE A 322 0.83 -2.12 -5.69
CA PHE A 322 1.36 -2.90 -4.58
C PHE A 322 0.56 -4.21 -4.39
N ASP A 323 1.30 -5.30 -4.26
CA ASP A 323 0.79 -6.62 -3.92
C ASP A 323 1.34 -7.10 -2.57
N ASP A 324 0.46 -7.65 -1.76
CA ASP A 324 0.85 -8.30 -0.51
C ASP A 324 1.25 -9.75 -0.79
N ALA A 325 2.42 -9.92 -1.41
CA ALA A 325 2.99 -11.22 -1.75
C ALA A 325 3.80 -11.84 -0.58
N GLY A 326 3.63 -11.34 0.65
CA GLY A 326 4.39 -11.79 1.83
C GLY A 326 5.87 -11.38 1.83
N ARG A 327 6.23 -10.37 1.04
CA ARG A 327 7.60 -9.81 0.93
C ARG A 327 7.77 -8.53 1.75
N SER A 328 9.02 -8.17 2.06
CA SER A 328 9.30 -6.90 2.74
C SER A 328 9.13 -5.70 1.80
N LEU A 329 8.78 -4.53 2.35
CA LEU A 329 8.68 -3.30 1.56
C LEU A 329 10.03 -2.89 0.92
N ALA A 330 11.14 -3.25 1.57
CA ALA A 330 12.48 -3.03 1.02
C ALA A 330 12.73 -3.85 -0.25
N ASP A 331 12.33 -5.13 -0.24
CA ASP A 331 12.46 -5.99 -1.42
C ASP A 331 11.56 -5.49 -2.55
N TYR A 332 10.32 -5.11 -2.23
CA TYR A 332 9.40 -4.52 -3.21
C TYR A 332 9.98 -3.27 -3.89
N ILE A 333 10.53 -2.34 -3.10
CA ILE A 333 11.16 -1.12 -3.63
C ILE A 333 12.40 -1.46 -4.47
N CYS A 334 13.26 -2.37 -3.99
CA CYS A 334 14.44 -2.79 -4.72
C CYS A 334 14.07 -3.39 -6.06
N GLU A 335 13.08 -4.30 -6.11
CA GLU A 335 12.60 -4.89 -7.35
C GLU A 335 12.04 -3.83 -8.31
N ASN A 336 11.22 -2.89 -7.81
CA ASN A 336 10.69 -1.80 -8.64
C ASN A 336 11.79 -0.95 -9.28
N VAL A 337 12.91 -0.75 -8.58
CA VAL A 337 14.08 -0.03 -9.14
C VAL A 337 14.87 -0.93 -10.10
N CYS A 338 15.13 -2.18 -9.73
CA CYS A 338 15.88 -3.14 -10.56
C CYS A 338 15.16 -3.49 -11.86
N ASN A 339 13.82 -3.47 -11.89
CA ASN A 339 12.99 -3.77 -13.07
C ASN A 339 13.20 -2.78 -14.22
N TYR A 340 13.81 -1.61 -13.97
CA TYR A 340 14.24 -0.73 -15.06
C TYR A 340 15.43 -1.28 -15.84
N GLY A 341 16.12 -2.33 -15.38
CA GLY A 341 17.25 -2.95 -16.07
C GLY A 341 18.39 -1.96 -16.30
N THR A 342 18.82 -1.27 -15.24
CA THR A 342 19.83 -0.20 -15.30
C THR A 342 21.16 -0.59 -14.67
N GLY A 343 21.25 -1.79 -14.09
CA GLY A 343 22.42 -2.25 -13.34
C GLY A 343 22.47 -1.80 -11.88
N ILE A 344 21.42 -1.13 -11.37
CA ILE A 344 21.30 -0.88 -9.93
C ILE A 344 21.06 -2.22 -9.22
N THR A 345 21.95 -2.59 -8.29
CA THR A 345 21.84 -3.83 -7.53
C THR A 345 21.07 -3.64 -6.22
N LYS A 346 20.55 -4.74 -5.67
CA LYS A 346 19.90 -4.76 -4.35
C LYS A 346 20.84 -4.25 -3.25
N SER A 347 22.13 -4.64 -3.30
CA SER A 347 23.15 -4.17 -2.37
C SER A 347 23.31 -2.64 -2.42
N LYS A 348 23.35 -2.07 -3.64
CA LYS A 348 23.45 -0.62 -3.83
C LYS A 348 22.20 0.10 -3.30
N MET A 349 21.00 -0.43 -3.56
CA MET A 349 19.76 0.12 -3.02
C MET A 349 19.73 0.09 -1.50
N ASN A 350 20.10 -1.02 -0.88
CA ASN A 350 20.21 -1.13 0.57
C ASN A 350 21.22 -0.13 1.15
N SER A 351 22.35 0.11 0.47
CA SER A 351 23.33 1.13 0.88
C SER A 351 22.75 2.55 0.82
N LEU A 352 21.98 2.89 -0.23
CA LEU A 352 21.33 4.19 -0.36
C LEU A 352 20.26 4.40 0.73
N LEU A 353 19.43 3.39 0.96
CA LEU A 353 18.42 3.40 2.03
C LEU A 353 19.06 3.56 3.42
N LYS A 354 20.12 2.81 3.73
CA LYS A 354 20.83 2.93 5.03
C LYS A 354 21.49 4.30 5.23
N SER A 355 21.94 4.93 4.14
CA SER A 355 22.63 6.23 4.20
C SER A 355 21.69 7.44 4.19
N GLY A 356 20.36 7.24 4.15
CA GLY A 356 19.39 8.34 4.12
C GLY A 356 19.35 9.09 2.78
N LYS A 357 19.83 8.46 1.70
CA LYS A 357 19.98 9.10 0.38
C LYS A 357 18.83 8.77 -0.56
N CYS A 358 17.63 8.54 -0.03
CA CYS A 358 16.44 8.28 -0.82
C CYS A 358 15.31 9.26 -0.47
N LEU A 359 14.61 9.71 -1.51
CA LEU A 359 13.28 10.32 -1.42
C LEU A 359 12.26 9.27 -1.89
N LEU A 360 11.44 8.79 -0.97
CA LEU A 360 10.44 7.76 -1.23
C LEU A 360 9.07 8.41 -1.42
N LEU A 361 8.54 8.32 -2.64
CA LEU A 361 7.26 8.91 -3.04
C LEU A 361 6.24 7.77 -3.23
N PHE A 362 5.31 7.61 -2.28
CA PHE A 362 4.24 6.62 -2.32
C PHE A 362 2.90 7.28 -2.69
N ASP A 363 2.45 7.10 -3.94
CA ASP A 363 1.25 7.77 -4.46
C ASP A 363 0.03 6.84 -4.39
N GLY A 364 -1.08 7.32 -3.81
CA GLY A 364 -2.40 6.66 -3.88
C GLY A 364 -2.69 5.65 -2.77
N LEU A 365 -2.43 5.99 -1.50
CA LEU A 365 -2.73 5.09 -0.36
C LEU A 365 -4.24 4.73 -0.31
N ASP A 366 -5.12 5.65 -0.66
CA ASP A 366 -6.57 5.43 -0.70
C ASP A 366 -7.04 4.46 -1.80
N GLU A 367 -6.13 4.00 -2.67
CA GLU A 367 -6.40 3.08 -3.78
C GLU A 367 -6.17 1.60 -3.41
N LEU A 368 -5.52 1.32 -2.27
CA LEU A 368 -5.25 -0.06 -1.82
C LEU A 368 -6.50 -0.81 -1.32
N GLY A 369 -7.56 -0.10 -0.97
CA GLY A 369 -8.71 -0.66 -0.24
C GLY A 369 -8.37 -0.97 1.22
N SER A 370 -9.39 -1.08 2.08
CA SER A 370 -9.21 -1.09 3.54
C SER A 370 -8.24 -2.18 4.05
N LYS A 371 -8.44 -3.44 3.63
CA LYS A 371 -7.63 -4.57 4.10
C LYS A 371 -6.16 -4.51 3.69
N LYS A 372 -5.86 -4.08 2.46
CA LYS A 372 -4.47 -3.97 1.99
C LYS A 372 -3.81 -2.72 2.54
N GLY A 373 -4.56 -1.64 2.73
CA GLY A 373 -4.08 -0.41 3.36
C GLY A 373 -3.51 -0.66 4.77
N ASP A 374 -4.22 -1.42 5.60
CA ASP A 374 -3.76 -1.79 6.94
C ASP A 374 -2.46 -2.61 6.91
N GLY A 375 -2.36 -3.55 5.97
CA GLY A 375 -1.14 -4.36 5.76
C GLY A 375 0.04 -3.52 5.30
N PHE A 376 -0.19 -2.62 4.34
CA PHE A 376 0.82 -1.69 3.85
C PHE A 376 1.29 -0.73 4.95
N GLY A 377 0.38 -0.17 5.76
CA GLY A 377 0.74 0.72 6.87
C GLY A 377 1.73 0.06 7.84
N LYS A 378 1.47 -1.19 8.23
CA LYS A 378 2.38 -1.97 9.09
C LYS A 378 3.73 -2.23 8.43
N LEU A 379 3.74 -2.58 7.14
CA LEU A 379 4.98 -2.79 6.40
C LEU A 379 5.79 -1.49 6.27
N LEU A 380 5.11 -0.36 6.11
CA LEU A 380 5.73 0.95 6.03
C LEU A 380 6.33 1.36 7.38
N GLU A 381 5.64 1.16 8.50
CA GLU A 381 6.19 1.41 9.84
C GLU A 381 7.50 0.63 10.07
N VAL A 382 7.47 -0.69 9.83
CA VAL A 382 8.67 -1.55 9.96
C VAL A 382 9.80 -1.10 9.03
N PHE A 383 9.46 -0.61 7.84
CA PHE A 383 10.43 -0.10 6.88
C PHE A 383 11.04 1.23 7.34
N ILE A 384 10.22 2.15 7.86
CA ILE A 384 10.66 3.44 8.40
C ILE A 384 11.58 3.22 9.61
N ASP A 385 11.23 2.32 10.52
CA ASP A 385 12.07 1.99 11.68
C ASP A 385 13.47 1.51 11.27
N ARG A 386 13.57 0.81 10.14
CA ARG A 386 14.85 0.33 9.61
C ARG A 386 15.64 1.41 8.85
N TYR A 387 14.94 2.35 8.20
CA TYR A 387 15.52 3.31 7.25
C TYR A 387 15.09 4.76 7.53
N SER A 388 15.12 5.16 8.80
CA SER A 388 14.52 6.40 9.31
C SER A 388 15.12 7.69 8.73
N ASN A 389 16.37 7.66 8.26
CA ASN A 389 17.06 8.85 7.75
C ASN A 389 16.63 9.30 6.33
N ASN A 390 15.77 8.55 5.65
CA ASN A 390 15.26 8.92 4.33
C ASN A 390 14.08 9.89 4.43
N GLN A 391 13.73 10.52 3.31
CA GLN A 391 12.49 11.28 3.21
C GLN A 391 11.36 10.39 2.69
N PHE A 392 10.20 10.50 3.31
CA PHE A 392 9.00 9.72 3.01
C PHE A 392 7.85 10.68 2.72
N ILE A 393 7.27 10.57 1.53
CA ILE A 393 6.08 11.32 1.15
C ILE A 393 5.02 10.34 0.69
N VAL A 394 3.87 10.35 1.35
CA VAL A 394 2.71 9.52 1.03
C VAL A 394 1.58 10.42 0.56
N SER A 395 0.86 10.03 -0.50
CA SER A 395 -0.34 10.73 -0.95
C SER A 395 -1.60 9.93 -0.60
N SER A 396 -2.62 10.59 -0.06
CA SER A 396 -3.90 9.95 0.27
C SER A 396 -5.07 10.94 0.27
N ARG A 397 -6.30 10.43 0.22
CA ARG A 397 -7.50 11.21 0.60
C ARG A 397 -7.64 11.26 2.12
N PRO A 398 -8.25 12.32 2.68
CA PRO A 398 -8.51 12.36 4.11
C PRO A 398 -9.35 11.15 4.55
N SER A 399 -8.81 10.36 5.47
CA SER A 399 -9.45 9.17 6.03
C SER A 399 -9.16 9.04 7.51
N ARG A 400 -10.02 8.38 8.29
CA ARG A 400 -9.73 8.06 9.70
C ARG A 400 -8.68 6.97 9.89
N ALA A 401 -8.35 6.23 8.83
CA ALA A 401 -7.47 5.07 8.87
C ALA A 401 -5.97 5.44 8.91
N PHE A 402 -5.61 6.65 9.36
CA PHE A 402 -4.22 7.10 9.49
C PHE A 402 -3.56 6.72 10.82
N ALA A 403 -4.21 5.92 11.67
CA ALA A 403 -3.62 5.45 12.94
C ALA A 403 -2.18 4.86 12.80
N PRO A 404 -1.78 4.18 11.69
CA PRO A 404 -0.40 3.71 11.48
C PRO A 404 0.60 4.79 10.98
N PHE A 405 0.17 6.04 10.84
CA PHE A 405 0.96 7.13 10.26
C PHE A 405 1.22 8.25 11.27
N LEU A 406 1.26 7.94 12.57
CA LEU A 406 1.50 8.91 13.65
C LEU A 406 2.75 9.78 13.44
N ARG A 407 3.81 9.23 12.83
CA ARG A 407 5.04 9.99 12.53
C ARG A 407 4.91 10.97 11.37
N PHE A 408 3.83 10.92 10.58
CA PHE A 408 3.66 11.72 9.39
C PHE A 408 2.98 13.05 9.69
N SER A 409 3.61 14.14 9.26
CA SER A 409 3.03 15.47 9.31
C SER A 409 2.01 15.64 8.17
N PRO A 410 0.73 15.93 8.47
CA PRO A 410 -0.26 16.16 7.44
C PRO A 410 -0.03 17.50 6.74
N MET A 411 0.04 17.46 5.42
CA MET A 411 0.12 18.64 4.56
C MET A 411 -1.01 18.60 3.55
N PHE A 412 -1.79 19.68 3.46
CA PHE A 412 -3.01 19.71 2.67
C PHE A 412 -2.75 20.34 1.30
N ILE A 413 -2.96 19.57 0.24
CA ILE A 413 -2.95 20.13 -1.12
C ILE A 413 -4.17 21.03 -1.28
N ARG A 414 -3.93 22.32 -1.50
CA ARG A 414 -4.98 23.33 -1.56
C ARG A 414 -5.70 23.33 -2.90
N PRO A 415 -7.00 23.69 -2.90
CA PRO A 415 -7.70 24.06 -4.12
C PRO A 415 -6.98 25.21 -4.83
N PHE A 416 -7.04 25.22 -6.16
CA PHE A 416 -6.45 26.28 -6.96
C PHE A 416 -7.01 27.65 -6.61
N THR A 417 -6.11 28.61 -6.50
CA THR A 417 -6.44 30.03 -6.62
C THR A 417 -7.00 30.33 -8.01
N LYS A 418 -7.61 31.50 -8.17
CA LYS A 418 -8.13 31.96 -9.45
C LYS A 418 -7.02 32.05 -10.50
N GLU A 419 -5.85 32.50 -10.10
CA GLU A 419 -4.66 32.65 -10.93
C GLU A 419 -4.15 31.28 -11.39
N GLN A 420 -4.06 30.29 -10.50
CA GLN A 420 -3.69 28.91 -10.85
C GLN A 420 -4.73 28.27 -11.79
N ALA A 421 -6.02 28.48 -11.56
CA ALA A 421 -7.09 28.00 -12.43
C ALA A 421 -6.97 28.58 -13.85
N LEU A 422 -6.77 29.89 -13.97
CA LEU A 422 -6.55 30.55 -15.27
C LEU A 422 -5.27 30.05 -15.95
N ALA A 423 -4.20 29.85 -15.19
CA ALA A 423 -2.94 29.31 -15.72
C ALA A 423 -3.10 27.89 -16.27
N LEU A 424 -3.90 27.03 -15.62
CA LEU A 424 -4.20 25.69 -16.13
C LEU A 424 -4.94 25.79 -17.47
N ILE A 425 -5.98 26.63 -17.55
CA ILE A 425 -6.72 26.84 -18.80
C ILE A 425 -5.78 27.33 -19.89
N ASP A 426 -4.91 28.29 -19.60
CA ASP A 426 -3.95 28.82 -20.57
C ASP A 426 -3.00 27.74 -21.11
N LYS A 427 -2.56 26.82 -20.25
CA LYS A 427 -1.69 25.68 -20.61
C LYS A 427 -2.38 24.59 -21.42
N ILE A 428 -3.65 24.28 -21.12
CA ILE A 428 -4.39 23.21 -21.80
C ILE A 428 -4.57 23.53 -23.31
N SER A 429 -4.13 22.62 -24.18
CA SER A 429 -4.50 22.68 -25.61
C SER A 429 -5.92 22.15 -25.79
N PHE A 430 -6.86 23.00 -26.20
CA PHE A 430 -8.28 22.63 -26.39
C PHE A 430 -8.84 23.33 -27.62
N ARG A 431 -9.47 22.57 -28.53
CA ARG A 431 -10.05 23.04 -29.80
C ARG A 431 -9.13 24.04 -30.51
N THR A 432 -7.92 23.62 -30.86
CA THR A 432 -6.96 24.48 -31.60
C THR A 432 -7.48 24.93 -32.96
N ASP A 433 -8.47 24.22 -33.49
CA ASP A 433 -9.26 24.54 -34.68
C ASP A 433 -10.28 25.67 -34.47
N ASP A 434 -10.80 25.85 -33.24
CA ASP A 434 -11.62 27.00 -32.83
C ASP A 434 -11.16 27.58 -31.47
N PRO A 435 -10.08 28.38 -31.45
CA PRO A 435 -9.55 28.98 -30.23
C PRO A 435 -10.54 29.91 -29.50
N SER A 436 -11.63 30.33 -30.15
CA SER A 436 -12.60 31.27 -29.59
C SER A 436 -13.37 30.67 -28.40
N ILE A 437 -13.59 29.35 -28.39
CA ILE A 437 -14.29 28.64 -27.32
C ILE A 437 -13.50 28.74 -26.02
N LYS A 438 -12.22 28.33 -26.05
CA LYS A 438 -11.30 28.44 -24.91
C LYS A 438 -11.17 29.88 -24.43
N ALA A 439 -11.05 30.85 -25.34
CA ALA A 439 -10.94 32.26 -25.00
C ALA A 439 -12.20 32.80 -24.29
N ARG A 440 -13.40 32.42 -24.74
CA ARG A 440 -14.67 32.77 -24.08
C ARG A 440 -14.77 32.13 -22.70
N PHE A 441 -14.48 30.84 -22.58
CA PHE A 441 -14.48 30.13 -21.29
C PHE A 441 -13.53 30.79 -20.29
N ARG A 442 -12.28 31.03 -20.70
CA ARG A 442 -11.27 31.70 -19.85
C ARG A 442 -11.76 33.05 -19.34
N LYS A 443 -12.41 33.85 -20.20
CA LYS A 443 -12.98 35.15 -19.83
C LYS A 443 -14.15 35.02 -18.84
N GLU A 444 -15.03 34.05 -19.04
CA GLU A 444 -16.14 33.78 -18.11
C GLU A 444 -15.65 33.20 -16.79
N LEU A 445 -14.61 32.37 -16.80
CA LEU A 445 -13.92 31.86 -15.62
C LEU A 445 -13.37 33.00 -14.78
N ASP A 446 -12.64 33.92 -15.41
CA ASP A 446 -12.06 35.10 -14.76
C ASP A 446 -13.15 36.01 -14.17
N LYS A 447 -14.25 36.24 -14.89
CA LYS A 447 -15.27 37.21 -14.46
C LYS A 447 -16.29 36.67 -13.47
N ARG A 448 -16.71 35.42 -13.62
CA ARG A 448 -17.92 34.90 -12.96
C ARG A 448 -17.76 33.46 -12.50
N LEU A 449 -17.40 32.52 -13.39
CA LEU A 449 -17.51 31.09 -13.11
C LEU A 449 -16.60 30.65 -11.96
N PHE A 450 -15.43 31.26 -11.76
CA PHE A 450 -14.59 30.93 -10.61
C PHE A 450 -15.31 31.19 -9.28
N SER A 451 -16.00 32.33 -9.16
CA SER A 451 -16.75 32.67 -7.95
C SER A 451 -18.08 31.90 -7.82
N SER A 452 -18.81 31.72 -8.93
CA SER A 452 -20.16 31.11 -8.88
C SER A 452 -20.14 29.58 -8.86
N HIS A 453 -19.05 28.96 -9.32
CA HIS A 453 -18.86 27.52 -9.41
C HIS A 453 -17.55 27.11 -8.75
N ARG A 454 -17.24 27.73 -7.61
CA ARG A 454 -15.96 27.62 -6.89
C ARG A 454 -15.52 26.18 -6.67
N GLU A 455 -16.43 25.31 -6.22
CA GLU A 455 -16.13 23.87 -6.00
C GLU A 455 -15.61 23.15 -7.26
N PHE A 456 -16.08 23.55 -8.45
CA PHE A 456 -15.61 23.01 -9.73
C PHE A 456 -14.34 23.73 -10.20
N ALA A 457 -14.29 25.06 -10.07
CA ALA A 457 -13.23 25.87 -10.63
C ALA A 457 -11.90 25.74 -9.87
N GLU A 458 -11.93 25.46 -8.57
CA GLU A 458 -10.74 25.29 -7.74
C GLU A 458 -10.15 23.86 -7.80
N ASN A 459 -10.88 22.90 -8.36
CA ASN A 459 -10.39 21.53 -8.54
C ASN A 459 -9.89 21.34 -9.98
N PRO A 460 -8.60 21.06 -10.21
CA PRO A 460 -8.01 21.00 -11.56
C PRO A 460 -8.74 20.07 -12.53
N LEU A 461 -9.19 18.91 -12.04
CA LEU A 461 -9.93 17.95 -12.84
C LEU A 461 -11.32 18.45 -13.19
N LEU A 462 -12.07 18.95 -12.20
CA LEU A 462 -13.41 19.50 -12.43
C LEU A 462 -13.33 20.71 -13.36
N LEU A 463 -12.33 21.56 -13.20
CA LEU A 463 -12.08 22.70 -14.08
C LEU A 463 -11.84 22.26 -15.54
N THR A 464 -11.08 21.17 -15.75
CA THR A 464 -10.86 20.59 -17.08
C THR A 464 -12.16 20.09 -17.70
N ILE A 465 -13.00 19.39 -16.92
CA ILE A 465 -14.32 18.94 -17.36
C ILE A 465 -15.27 20.13 -17.60
N MET A 466 -15.15 21.20 -16.81
CA MET A 466 -15.93 22.43 -16.95
C MET A 466 -15.62 23.11 -18.30
N LEU A 467 -14.35 23.14 -18.73
CA LEU A 467 -13.97 23.60 -20.07
C LEU A 467 -14.58 22.73 -21.17
N MET A 468 -14.52 21.40 -21.04
CA MET A 468 -15.10 20.47 -22.02
C MET A 468 -16.62 20.60 -22.14
N THR A 469 -17.32 20.83 -21.03
CA THR A 469 -18.79 20.97 -21.02
C THR A 469 -19.27 22.35 -21.46
N TYR A 470 -18.45 23.39 -21.27
CA TYR A 470 -18.78 24.75 -21.69
C TYR A 470 -18.95 24.88 -23.20
N GLU A 471 -18.18 24.13 -24.00
CA GLU A 471 -18.32 24.05 -25.46
C GLU A 471 -19.78 23.79 -25.88
N LYS A 472 -20.50 22.98 -25.09
CA LYS A 472 -21.79 22.43 -25.49
C LYS A 472 -22.99 23.14 -24.87
N TYR A 473 -22.88 23.54 -23.60
CA TYR A 473 -24.05 24.02 -22.85
C TYR A 473 -23.98 25.51 -22.52
N GLU A 474 -22.83 26.19 -22.69
CA GLU A 474 -22.52 27.57 -22.28
C GLU A 474 -22.81 27.91 -20.79
N ASP A 475 -23.37 26.96 -20.03
CA ASP A 475 -23.77 27.08 -18.63
C ASP A 475 -23.37 25.82 -17.82
N VAL A 476 -22.78 26.06 -16.64
CA VAL A 476 -22.25 25.04 -15.75
C VAL A 476 -23.29 24.76 -14.66
N PRO A 477 -23.63 23.48 -14.35
CA PRO A 477 -24.54 23.17 -13.26
C PRO A 477 -23.95 23.53 -11.90
N SER A 478 -24.80 24.00 -10.98
CA SER A 478 -24.41 24.25 -9.58
C SER A 478 -24.30 22.97 -8.74
N LYS A 479 -25.04 21.90 -9.07
CA LYS A 479 -25.01 20.62 -8.34
C LYS A 479 -24.03 19.62 -8.96
N MET A 480 -23.23 18.96 -8.12
CA MET A 480 -22.21 17.97 -8.52
C MET A 480 -22.74 16.84 -9.41
N HIS A 481 -23.90 16.27 -9.07
CA HIS A 481 -24.47 15.18 -9.88
C HIS A 481 -24.89 15.65 -11.29
N ASN A 482 -25.40 16.87 -11.43
CA ASN A 482 -25.76 17.42 -12.74
C ASN A 482 -24.52 17.70 -13.57
N PHE A 483 -23.44 18.12 -12.93
CA PHE A 483 -22.14 18.31 -13.57
C PHE A 483 -21.61 17.00 -14.15
N TYR A 484 -21.54 15.92 -13.36
CA TYR A 484 -21.09 14.62 -13.86
C TYR A 484 -22.03 14.03 -14.91
N ARG A 485 -23.34 14.27 -14.81
CA ARG A 485 -24.29 13.91 -15.88
C ARG A 485 -23.92 14.60 -17.19
N LYS A 486 -23.75 15.92 -17.19
CA LYS A 486 -23.35 16.69 -18.38
C LYS A 486 -21.96 16.28 -18.89
N ALA A 487 -21.03 15.95 -18.00
CA ALA A 487 -19.70 15.46 -18.37
C ALA A 487 -19.79 14.13 -19.13
N PHE A 488 -20.57 13.18 -18.61
CA PHE A 488 -20.84 11.91 -19.30
C PHE A 488 -21.53 12.13 -20.66
N GLU A 489 -22.57 12.97 -20.71
CA GLU A 489 -23.27 13.31 -21.95
C GLU A 489 -22.35 13.97 -22.99
N ALA A 490 -21.37 14.77 -22.55
CA ALA A 490 -20.37 15.37 -23.42
C ALA A 490 -19.40 14.31 -23.97
N LEU A 491 -18.89 13.43 -23.11
CA LEU A 491 -18.01 12.33 -23.49
C LEU A 491 -18.69 11.36 -24.49
N ALA A 492 -19.95 11.02 -24.24
CA ALA A 492 -20.74 10.14 -25.10
C ALA A 492 -21.03 10.77 -26.47
N GLN A 493 -21.26 12.09 -26.54
CA GLN A 493 -21.54 12.76 -27.82
C GLN A 493 -20.29 13.15 -28.61
N GLU A 494 -19.14 13.37 -27.98
CA GLU A 494 -17.88 13.62 -28.69
C GLU A 494 -17.45 12.39 -29.51
N HIS A 495 -17.75 11.18 -29.01
CA HIS A 495 -17.66 9.94 -29.78
C HIS A 495 -18.52 9.96 -31.05
N ASP A 496 -19.74 10.49 -30.97
CA ASP A 496 -20.67 10.58 -32.10
C ASP A 496 -20.24 11.62 -33.14
N ALA A 497 -19.58 12.71 -32.72
CA ALA A 497 -19.23 13.83 -33.58
C ALA A 497 -17.91 13.62 -34.37
N ASN A 498 -16.89 13.05 -33.74
CA ASN A 498 -15.52 12.95 -34.30
C ASN A 498 -15.39 11.98 -35.49
N LYS A 499 -16.44 11.25 -35.90
CA LYS A 499 -16.39 10.28 -37.01
C LYS A 499 -17.49 10.45 -38.08
N GLY A 500 -18.17 11.60 -38.11
CA GLY A 500 -19.05 12.00 -39.22
C GLY A 500 -20.36 11.19 -39.38
N TYR A 501 -20.59 10.18 -38.54
CA TYR A 501 -21.81 9.37 -38.46
C TYR A 501 -22.01 8.90 -37.02
N LYS A 502 -23.26 8.86 -36.55
CA LYS A 502 -23.67 8.18 -35.30
C LYS A 502 -23.28 6.70 -35.41
N ARG A 503 -22.13 6.30 -34.85
CA ARG A 503 -21.88 4.90 -34.57
C ARG A 503 -22.51 4.59 -33.20
N PRO A 504 -23.39 3.58 -33.10
CA PRO A 504 -23.80 3.10 -31.80
C PRO A 504 -22.57 2.64 -31.01
N LEU A 505 -22.66 2.70 -29.68
CA LEU A 505 -21.72 2.04 -28.80
C LEU A 505 -21.51 0.58 -29.25
N GLU A 506 -20.35 0.00 -29.03
CA GLU A 506 -20.04 -1.37 -29.46
C GLU A 506 -20.97 -2.39 -28.77
N THR A 507 -21.48 -2.06 -27.59
CA THR A 507 -22.56 -2.80 -26.92
C THR A 507 -23.90 -2.76 -27.67
N GLY A 508 -24.07 -1.88 -28.64
CA GLY A 508 -25.34 -1.62 -29.34
C GLY A 508 -26.33 -0.79 -28.53
N LEU A 509 -25.95 -0.35 -27.33
CA LEU A 509 -26.80 0.40 -26.41
C LEU A 509 -26.87 1.89 -26.79
N SER A 510 -27.97 2.54 -26.41
CA SER A 510 -28.01 4.01 -26.36
C SER A 510 -27.14 4.53 -25.21
N ALA A 511 -26.73 5.80 -25.26
CA ALA A 511 -25.95 6.41 -24.17
C ALA A 511 -26.68 6.34 -22.82
N ASP A 512 -28.01 6.52 -22.81
CA ASP A 512 -28.83 6.43 -21.61
C ASP A 512 -28.90 5.00 -21.07
N ASP A 513 -29.05 4.01 -21.96
CA ASP A 513 -29.07 2.60 -21.57
C ASP A 513 -27.70 2.17 -21.03
N PHE A 514 -26.62 2.55 -21.71
CA PHE A 514 -25.25 2.29 -21.25
C PHE A 514 -25.00 2.91 -19.88
N ALA A 515 -25.50 4.12 -19.63
CA ALA A 515 -25.42 4.75 -18.32
C ALA A 515 -26.09 3.93 -17.21
N GLU A 516 -27.14 3.17 -17.50
CA GLU A 516 -27.76 2.26 -16.52
C GLU A 516 -26.89 1.04 -16.21
N TYR A 517 -26.26 0.46 -17.23
CA TYR A 517 -25.30 -0.64 -17.05
C TYR A 517 -24.09 -0.17 -16.25
N LEU A 518 -23.56 1.00 -16.59
CA LEU A 518 -22.44 1.61 -15.88
C LEU A 518 -22.81 1.98 -14.44
N ALA A 519 -24.01 2.51 -14.18
CA ALA A 519 -24.49 2.78 -12.84
C ALA A 519 -24.47 1.53 -11.95
N GLU A 520 -25.04 0.43 -12.44
CA GLU A 520 -25.06 -0.83 -11.68
C GLU A 520 -23.65 -1.43 -11.52
N PHE A 521 -22.83 -1.39 -12.57
CA PHE A 521 -21.42 -1.81 -12.50
C PHE A 521 -20.62 -1.02 -11.46
N CYS A 522 -20.76 0.30 -11.46
CA CYS A 522 -20.09 1.19 -10.49
C CYS A 522 -20.59 0.94 -9.07
N ALA A 523 -21.89 0.70 -8.86
CA ALA A 523 -22.41 0.38 -7.53
C ALA A 523 -21.82 -0.93 -6.98
N LEU A 524 -21.76 -2.00 -7.80
CA LEU A 524 -21.19 -3.28 -7.37
C LEU A 524 -19.69 -3.15 -7.05
N THR A 525 -18.92 -2.52 -7.92
CA THR A 525 -17.48 -2.34 -7.73
C THR A 525 -17.15 -1.39 -6.58
N TYR A 526 -17.98 -0.36 -6.36
CA TYR A 526 -17.86 0.57 -5.23
C TYR A 526 -18.10 -0.14 -3.89
N CYS A 527 -19.17 -0.93 -3.78
CA CYS A 527 -19.47 -1.71 -2.58
C CYS A 527 -18.40 -2.75 -2.25
N ASP A 528 -17.77 -3.34 -3.27
CA ASP A 528 -16.68 -4.31 -3.11
C ASP A 528 -15.30 -3.63 -2.92
N GLU A 529 -15.24 -2.29 -2.81
CA GLU A 529 -14.01 -1.48 -2.73
C GLU A 529 -13.01 -1.78 -3.87
N LYS A 530 -13.52 -2.10 -5.08
CA LYS A 530 -12.71 -2.36 -6.28
C LYS A 530 -12.40 -1.05 -7.02
N PHE A 531 -11.18 -0.56 -6.80
CA PHE A 531 -10.65 0.64 -7.49
C PHE A 531 -9.83 0.31 -8.74
N GLU A 532 -9.35 -0.93 -8.84
CA GLU A 532 -8.70 -1.50 -10.01
C GLU A 532 -9.40 -2.79 -10.41
N LEU A 533 -9.49 -3.03 -11.71
CA LEU A 533 -10.24 -4.16 -12.24
C LEU A 533 -9.40 -4.89 -13.28
N THR A 534 -9.16 -6.18 -13.09
CA THR A 534 -8.67 -7.01 -14.18
C THR A 534 -9.75 -7.21 -15.23
N LYS A 535 -9.38 -7.68 -16.41
CA LYS A 535 -10.36 -8.12 -17.41
C LYS A 535 -11.32 -9.17 -16.84
N ALA A 536 -10.82 -10.09 -16.01
CA ALA A 536 -11.65 -11.12 -15.38
C ALA A 536 -12.66 -10.51 -14.39
N ASP A 537 -12.24 -9.53 -13.58
CA ASP A 537 -13.16 -8.81 -12.68
C ASP A 537 -14.29 -8.16 -13.49
N ILE A 538 -13.99 -7.45 -14.59
CA ILE A 538 -15.03 -6.79 -15.40
C ILE A 538 -16.02 -7.81 -15.95
N TYR A 539 -15.56 -8.96 -16.44
CA TYR A 539 -16.45 -10.03 -16.92
C TYR A 539 -17.36 -10.56 -15.81
N GLU A 540 -16.82 -10.74 -14.61
CA GLU A 540 -17.59 -11.19 -13.44
C GLU A 540 -18.67 -10.16 -13.08
N TYR A 541 -18.28 -8.90 -12.86
CA TYR A 541 -19.20 -7.83 -12.50
C TYR A 541 -20.25 -7.57 -13.58
N PHE A 542 -19.84 -7.58 -14.85
CA PHE A 542 -20.76 -7.43 -15.98
C PHE A 542 -21.78 -8.57 -16.04
N GLY A 543 -21.37 -9.81 -15.76
CA GLY A 543 -22.28 -10.96 -15.68
C GLY A 543 -23.25 -10.91 -14.50
N ARG A 544 -22.92 -10.16 -13.44
CA ARG A 544 -23.76 -9.96 -12.26
C ARG A 544 -24.88 -8.94 -12.47
N LEU A 545 -24.77 -8.05 -13.47
CA LEU A 545 -25.72 -6.96 -13.71
C LEU A 545 -27.17 -7.47 -13.89
N ASN A 546 -28.08 -6.98 -13.06
CA ASN A 546 -29.51 -7.26 -13.21
C ASN A 546 -30.10 -6.55 -14.42
N THR A 547 -29.55 -5.40 -14.82
CA THR A 547 -29.98 -4.68 -16.02
C THR A 547 -29.75 -5.51 -17.28
N LEU A 548 -28.60 -6.20 -17.38
CA LEU A 548 -28.32 -7.18 -18.43
C LEU A 548 -29.37 -8.31 -18.45
N LYS A 549 -29.67 -8.89 -17.28
CA LYS A 549 -30.67 -9.98 -17.13
C LYS A 549 -32.09 -9.53 -17.46
N ARG A 550 -32.48 -8.32 -17.05
CA ARG A 550 -33.83 -7.77 -17.23
C ARG A 550 -34.11 -7.42 -18.68
N ARG A 551 -33.15 -6.82 -19.37
CA ARG A 551 -33.30 -6.38 -20.76
C ARG A 551 -33.08 -7.50 -21.77
N ASN A 552 -32.37 -8.57 -21.38
CA ASN A 552 -32.05 -9.71 -22.23
C ASN A 552 -31.26 -9.29 -23.49
N ASP A 553 -30.35 -8.32 -23.32
CA ASP A 553 -29.56 -7.74 -24.40
C ASP A 553 -28.41 -8.68 -24.80
N VAL A 554 -28.70 -9.65 -25.68
CA VAL A 554 -27.74 -10.68 -26.13
C VAL A 554 -26.52 -10.07 -26.84
N GLY A 555 -26.64 -8.85 -27.37
CA GLY A 555 -25.55 -8.13 -28.05
C GLY A 555 -24.60 -7.35 -27.13
N ALA A 556 -25.01 -7.03 -25.90
CA ALA A 556 -24.20 -6.29 -24.95
C ALA A 556 -23.28 -7.27 -24.19
N THR A 557 -22.07 -7.49 -24.71
CA THR A 557 -21.08 -8.36 -24.07
C THR A 557 -20.11 -7.58 -23.19
N ALA A 558 -19.49 -8.24 -22.21
CA ALA A 558 -18.45 -7.63 -21.38
C ALA A 558 -17.27 -7.09 -22.22
N ALA A 559 -16.93 -7.75 -23.32
CA ALA A 559 -15.89 -7.29 -24.24
C ALA A 559 -16.27 -5.95 -24.88
N ASN A 560 -17.50 -5.82 -25.37
CA ASN A 560 -17.97 -4.58 -25.97
C ASN A 560 -18.12 -3.47 -24.92
N PHE A 561 -18.56 -3.81 -23.71
CA PHE A 561 -18.66 -2.89 -22.59
C PHE A 561 -17.29 -2.31 -22.21
N ILE A 562 -16.25 -3.14 -22.19
CA ILE A 562 -14.86 -2.70 -21.99
C ILE A 562 -14.43 -1.72 -23.09
N THR A 563 -14.69 -2.06 -24.35
CA THR A 563 -14.35 -1.20 -25.50
C THR A 563 -15.06 0.15 -25.37
N ASP A 564 -16.33 0.16 -24.98
CA ASP A 564 -17.08 1.39 -24.78
C ASP A 564 -16.52 2.24 -23.62
N LEU A 565 -16.20 1.63 -22.47
CA LEU A 565 -15.62 2.34 -21.33
C LEU A 565 -14.24 2.93 -21.64
N ARG A 566 -13.41 2.21 -22.39
CA ARG A 566 -12.02 2.57 -22.66
C ARG A 566 -11.85 3.45 -23.89
N ASP A 567 -12.37 3.00 -25.02
CA ASP A 567 -12.04 3.55 -26.34
C ASP A 567 -13.05 4.60 -26.81
N ASN A 568 -14.33 4.42 -26.47
CA ASN A 568 -15.40 5.31 -26.93
C ASN A 568 -15.68 6.44 -25.94
N LEU A 569 -15.87 6.10 -24.66
CA LEU A 569 -16.22 7.07 -23.61
C LEU A 569 -15.01 7.58 -22.83
N CYS A 570 -13.90 6.81 -22.84
CA CYS A 570 -12.66 7.12 -22.11
C CYS A 570 -12.86 7.40 -20.60
N ILE A 571 -13.85 6.72 -20.02
CA ILE A 571 -14.13 6.75 -18.58
C ILE A 571 -13.13 5.86 -17.84
N MET A 572 -12.57 4.86 -18.53
CA MET A 572 -11.50 4.02 -18.04
C MET A 572 -10.31 3.98 -19.00
N TYR A 573 -9.14 3.59 -18.49
CA TYR A 573 -7.96 3.30 -19.28
C TYR A 573 -7.30 1.99 -18.80
N LEU A 574 -6.48 1.38 -19.67
CA LEU A 574 -5.76 0.13 -19.39
C LEU A 574 -4.29 0.46 -19.08
N GLU A 575 -3.79 -0.01 -17.94
CA GLU A 575 -2.39 0.11 -17.52
C GLU A 575 -2.02 -1.17 -16.75
N ASN A 576 -0.84 -1.76 -17.03
CA ASN A 576 -0.37 -2.99 -16.38
C ASN A 576 -1.42 -4.14 -16.34
N ASP A 577 -2.11 -4.39 -17.45
CA ASP A 577 -3.21 -5.38 -17.56
C ASP A 577 -4.41 -5.17 -16.61
N LYS A 578 -4.53 -3.98 -16.03
CA LYS A 578 -5.64 -3.55 -15.18
C LYS A 578 -6.35 -2.32 -15.75
N TYR A 579 -7.65 -2.27 -15.54
CA TYR A 579 -8.51 -1.16 -15.91
C TYR A 579 -8.69 -0.23 -14.72
N HIS A 580 -8.51 1.07 -14.96
CA HIS A 580 -8.66 2.11 -13.96
C HIS A 580 -9.66 3.15 -14.45
N PHE A 581 -10.47 3.69 -13.55
CA PHE A 581 -11.23 4.89 -13.86
C PHE A 581 -10.29 6.06 -14.13
N THR A 582 -10.55 6.82 -15.19
CA THR A 582 -9.84 8.09 -15.45
C THR A 582 -9.98 9.05 -14.26
N HIS A 583 -11.09 8.94 -13.52
CA HIS A 583 -11.21 9.47 -12.17
C HIS A 583 -12.23 8.70 -11.33
N ARG A 584 -11.90 8.42 -10.07
CA ARG A 584 -12.77 7.72 -9.11
C ARG A 584 -14.15 8.36 -8.94
N SER A 585 -14.28 9.67 -9.12
CA SER A 585 -15.61 10.30 -8.99
C SER A 585 -16.61 9.95 -10.08
N PHE A 586 -16.20 9.36 -11.20
CA PHE A 586 -17.16 8.72 -12.11
C PHE A 586 -17.80 7.49 -11.46
N GLN A 587 -17.01 6.66 -10.76
CA GLN A 587 -17.53 5.53 -10.00
C GLN A 587 -18.48 6.00 -8.90
N GLU A 588 -18.09 7.03 -8.13
CA GLU A 588 -18.91 7.65 -7.07
C GLU A 588 -20.25 8.19 -7.63
N TYR A 589 -20.20 8.93 -8.75
CA TYR A 589 -21.40 9.48 -9.40
C TYR A 589 -22.34 8.37 -9.88
N PHE A 590 -21.83 7.40 -10.63
CA PHE A 590 -22.64 6.32 -11.19
C PHE A 590 -23.19 5.38 -10.10
N CYS A 591 -22.45 5.19 -9.01
CA CYS A 591 -22.95 4.52 -7.81
C CYS A 591 -24.14 5.29 -7.20
N ALA A 592 -24.02 6.61 -7.02
CA ALA A 592 -25.12 7.44 -6.52
C ALA A 592 -26.36 7.38 -7.43
N VAL A 593 -26.17 7.39 -8.77
CA VAL A 593 -27.27 7.21 -9.74
C VAL A 593 -27.95 5.84 -9.61
N CYS A 594 -27.18 4.78 -9.35
CA CYS A 594 -27.73 3.45 -9.14
C CYS A 594 -28.58 3.39 -7.87
N PHE A 595 -28.04 3.94 -6.77
CA PHE A 595 -28.72 3.99 -5.48
C PHE A 595 -29.98 4.85 -5.53
N SER A 596 -29.97 5.97 -6.26
CA SER A 596 -31.14 6.85 -6.38
C SER A 596 -32.32 6.20 -7.12
N LYS A 597 -32.06 5.14 -7.90
CA LYS A 597 -33.06 4.38 -8.66
C LYS A 597 -33.58 3.15 -7.90
N GLN A 598 -33.05 2.82 -6.72
CA GLN A 598 -33.55 1.70 -5.93
C GLN A 598 -34.92 1.98 -5.33
N LYS A 599 -35.61 0.94 -4.86
CA LYS A 599 -36.92 1.09 -4.23
C LYS A 599 -36.74 1.69 -2.84
N ASP A 600 -37.75 2.44 -2.40
CA ASP A 600 -37.71 3.16 -1.13
C ASP A 600 -37.44 2.23 0.07
N ARG A 601 -37.98 1.01 0.04
CA ARG A 601 -37.76 -0.01 1.08
C ARG A 601 -36.31 -0.52 1.17
N ASP A 602 -35.52 -0.36 0.11
CA ASP A 602 -34.14 -0.85 0.02
C ASP A 602 -33.15 0.29 0.40
N LEU A 603 -33.63 1.52 0.62
CA LEU A 603 -32.79 2.66 1.01
C LEU A 603 -32.11 2.49 2.38
N PRO A 604 -32.74 1.91 3.43
CA PRO A 604 -32.05 1.61 4.68
C PRO A 604 -30.80 0.74 4.47
N ASP A 605 -30.89 -0.30 3.64
CA ASP A 605 -29.77 -1.20 3.35
C ASP A 605 -28.62 -0.44 2.66
N ILE A 606 -28.93 0.55 1.81
CA ILE A 606 -27.92 1.44 1.23
C ILE A 606 -27.24 2.28 2.31
N GLY A 607 -28.02 2.79 3.28
CA GLY A 607 -27.47 3.52 4.42
C GLY A 607 -26.49 2.68 5.23
N ASP A 608 -26.82 1.40 5.45
CA ASP A 608 -25.95 0.45 6.14
C ASP A 608 -24.62 0.19 5.40
N ILE A 609 -24.59 0.29 4.06
CA ILE A 609 -23.34 0.20 3.31
C ILE A 609 -22.38 1.33 3.72
N PHE A 610 -22.86 2.58 3.75
CA PHE A 610 -22.05 3.73 4.15
C PHE A 610 -21.66 3.70 5.62
N GLU A 611 -22.56 3.21 6.47
CA GLU A 611 -22.31 3.08 7.91
C GLU A 611 -21.17 2.10 8.21
N ASN A 612 -21.11 1.00 7.45
CA ASN A 612 -20.17 -0.11 7.66
C ASN A 612 -18.92 -0.05 6.76
N MET A 613 -18.75 0.99 5.93
CA MET A 613 -17.53 1.16 5.15
C MET A 613 -16.33 1.34 6.08
N ARG A 614 -15.37 0.41 5.99
CA ARG A 614 -14.20 0.34 6.88
C ARG A 614 -13.29 1.55 6.77
N SER A 615 -13.19 2.15 5.58
CA SER A 615 -12.45 3.40 5.34
C SER A 615 -13.42 4.55 5.11
N ARG A 616 -13.65 5.37 6.15
CA ARG A 616 -14.35 6.65 5.98
C ARG A 616 -13.47 7.62 5.20
N ASN A 617 -13.59 7.58 3.89
CA ASN A 617 -13.01 8.61 3.04
C ASN A 617 -13.90 9.84 3.13
N PHE A 618 -13.52 10.84 3.93
CA PHE A 618 -14.27 12.09 4.08
C PHE A 618 -14.38 12.91 2.78
N ALA A 619 -13.55 12.58 1.80
CA ALA A 619 -13.61 13.14 0.46
C ALA A 619 -14.60 12.40 -0.48
N ASP A 620 -15.23 11.31 -0.06
CA ASP A 620 -16.22 10.59 -0.87
C ASP A 620 -17.47 11.46 -1.08
N LYS A 621 -17.90 11.59 -2.34
CA LYS A 621 -19.04 12.42 -2.75
C LYS A 621 -20.28 11.62 -3.14
N THR A 622 -20.25 10.29 -3.03
CA THR A 622 -21.36 9.39 -3.42
C THR A 622 -22.63 9.70 -2.64
N PHE A 623 -22.59 9.68 -1.31
CA PHE A 623 -23.76 9.96 -0.48
C PHE A 623 -24.25 11.42 -0.59
N PRO A 624 -23.38 12.45 -0.58
CA PRO A 624 -23.82 13.82 -0.91
C PRO A 624 -24.55 13.93 -2.26
N MET A 625 -24.03 13.27 -3.31
CA MET A 625 -24.69 13.26 -4.62
C MET A 625 -26.03 12.52 -4.58
N LEU A 626 -26.11 11.40 -3.86
CA LEU A 626 -27.34 10.63 -3.66
C LEU A 626 -28.41 11.48 -2.95
N TYR A 627 -28.05 12.17 -1.87
CA TYR A 627 -28.94 13.08 -1.16
C TYR A 627 -29.43 14.21 -2.05
N ASP A 628 -28.55 14.81 -2.85
CA ASP A 628 -28.93 15.85 -3.79
C ASP A 628 -29.89 15.39 -4.90
N MET A 629 -29.87 14.10 -5.25
CA MET A 629 -30.76 13.50 -6.25
C MET A 629 -32.15 13.19 -5.68
N ILE A 630 -32.23 12.67 -4.45
CA ILE A 630 -33.48 12.17 -3.84
C ILE A 630 -33.64 12.56 -2.36
N PRO A 631 -33.57 13.86 -1.99
CA PRO A 631 -33.47 14.30 -0.60
C PRO A 631 -34.69 13.87 0.24
N ALA A 632 -35.90 14.11 -0.27
CA ALA A 632 -37.14 13.76 0.44
C ALA A 632 -37.25 12.26 0.76
N LYS A 633 -36.76 11.40 -0.15
CA LYS A 633 -36.77 9.95 0.08
C LYS A 633 -35.76 9.53 1.15
N LEU A 634 -34.56 10.13 1.16
CA LEU A 634 -33.59 9.83 2.19
C LEU A 634 -34.03 10.36 3.55
N ASP A 635 -34.63 11.56 3.59
CA ASP A 635 -35.23 12.09 4.80
C ASP A 635 -36.28 11.11 5.38
N GLU A 636 -37.22 10.64 4.54
CA GLU A 636 -38.34 9.77 4.95
C GLU A 636 -37.91 8.33 5.27
N TYR A 637 -37.15 7.69 4.38
CA TYR A 637 -36.89 6.25 4.46
C TYR A 637 -35.54 5.91 5.09
N MET A 638 -34.67 6.87 5.36
CA MET A 638 -33.33 6.63 5.93
C MET A 638 -33.08 7.45 7.20
N PHE A 639 -33.17 8.78 7.16
CA PHE A 639 -32.83 9.63 8.30
C PHE A 639 -33.84 9.56 9.43
N ILE A 640 -35.14 9.63 9.13
CA ILE A 640 -36.18 9.49 10.16
C ILE A 640 -36.07 8.13 10.86
N PRO A 641 -36.08 6.96 10.17
CA PRO A 641 -35.94 5.67 10.83
C PRO A 641 -34.64 5.52 11.64
N PHE A 642 -33.53 6.07 11.13
CA PHE A 642 -32.26 6.07 11.84
C PHE A 642 -32.33 6.86 13.16
N LEU A 643 -32.81 8.10 13.12
CA LEU A 643 -32.93 8.96 14.30
C LEU A 643 -33.99 8.44 15.27
N GLU A 644 -35.12 7.92 14.79
CA GLU A 644 -36.14 7.29 15.63
C GLU A 644 -35.57 6.09 16.39
N LYS A 645 -34.79 5.24 15.72
CA LYS A 645 -34.11 4.11 16.36
C LYS A 645 -33.10 4.61 17.40
N LEU A 646 -32.24 5.57 17.03
CA LEU A 646 -31.25 6.15 17.94
C LEU A 646 -31.91 6.69 19.21
N PHE A 647 -32.94 7.52 19.07
CA PHE A 647 -33.59 8.13 20.22
C PHE A 647 -34.46 7.17 21.00
N LYS A 648 -35.05 6.16 20.36
CA LYS A 648 -35.71 5.06 21.06
C LYS A 648 -34.74 4.31 21.97
N ASP A 649 -33.53 4.01 21.49
CA ASP A 649 -32.50 3.33 22.27
C ASP A 649 -32.00 4.24 23.41
N CYS A 650 -31.84 5.54 23.15
CA CYS A 650 -31.52 6.52 24.18
C CYS A 650 -32.62 6.61 25.26
N ASP A 651 -33.89 6.69 24.85
CA ASP A 651 -35.05 6.84 25.75
C ASP A 651 -35.33 5.57 26.56
N ALA A 652 -34.92 4.40 26.06
CA ALA A 652 -35.01 3.14 26.79
C ALA A 652 -33.97 3.03 27.92
N GLU A 653 -32.91 3.84 27.89
CA GLU A 653 -31.81 3.81 28.84
C GLU A 653 -31.58 5.18 29.51
N ASP A 654 -30.36 5.74 29.44
CA ASP A 654 -29.92 6.95 30.17
C ASP A 654 -29.85 8.17 29.22
N GLY A 655 -30.79 8.25 28.28
CA GLY A 655 -30.98 9.40 27.39
C GLY A 655 -29.68 9.87 26.73
N TYR A 656 -29.21 11.04 27.17
CA TYR A 656 -27.99 11.68 26.67
C TYR A 656 -26.72 10.83 26.87
N TRP A 657 -26.59 10.10 27.98
CA TRP A 657 -25.42 9.26 28.23
C TRP A 657 -25.38 8.06 27.27
N THR A 658 -26.54 7.48 26.96
CA THR A 658 -26.62 6.44 25.93
C THR A 658 -26.32 7.01 24.53
N PHE A 659 -26.76 8.23 24.23
CA PHE A 659 -26.36 8.93 23.00
C PHE A 659 -24.84 9.09 22.88
N LEU A 660 -24.16 9.52 23.95
CA LEU A 660 -22.70 9.61 23.96
C LEU A 660 -22.06 8.23 23.75
N SER A 661 -22.50 7.18 24.45
CA SER A 661 -21.97 5.83 24.26
C SER A 661 -22.13 5.33 22.81
N ILE A 662 -23.25 5.66 22.14
CA ILE A 662 -23.51 5.21 20.77
C ILE A 662 -22.76 6.05 19.74
N MET A 663 -22.81 7.39 19.83
CA MET A 663 -22.29 8.30 18.80
C MET A 663 -20.87 8.78 19.05
N TYR A 664 -20.44 8.87 20.30
CA TYR A 664 -19.13 9.38 20.71
C TYR A 664 -18.53 8.48 21.80
N PRO A 665 -18.40 7.15 21.60
CA PRO A 665 -17.88 6.24 22.63
C PRO A 665 -16.48 6.65 23.12
N ARG A 666 -15.73 7.35 22.27
CA ARG A 666 -14.46 7.99 22.58
C ARG A 666 -14.52 9.47 22.22
N ILE A 667 -14.04 10.31 23.13
CA ILE A 667 -13.91 11.75 22.94
C ILE A 667 -12.45 12.11 23.13
N GLU A 668 -11.80 12.47 22.03
CA GLU A 668 -10.45 13.03 22.05
C GLU A 668 -10.52 14.55 22.16
N TYR A 669 -9.68 15.14 23.02
CA TYR A 669 -9.58 16.58 23.22
C TYR A 669 -8.19 16.95 23.75
N GLU A 670 -7.84 18.22 23.62
CA GLU A 670 -6.52 18.75 23.96
C GLU A 670 -6.58 19.64 25.21
N LYS A 671 -5.47 19.68 25.96
CA LYS A 671 -5.22 20.64 27.04
C LYS A 671 -3.80 21.16 26.97
N GLY A 672 -3.61 22.48 27.07
CA GLY A 672 -2.29 23.08 26.93
C GLY A 672 -1.80 23.08 25.49
N GLU A 673 -0.48 23.13 25.29
CA GLU A 673 0.18 23.17 23.97
C GLU A 673 0.41 21.76 23.40
N SER A 674 -0.17 21.43 22.24
CA SER A 674 0.07 20.13 21.55
C SER A 674 0.13 20.32 20.02
N ASP A 675 0.75 19.37 19.30
CA ASP A 675 0.84 19.41 17.83
C ASP A 675 -0.21 18.53 17.11
N GLY A 676 -0.94 17.70 17.86
CA GLY A 676 -1.96 16.80 17.34
C GLY A 676 -3.29 17.48 17.04
N TYR A 677 -4.10 16.84 16.19
CA TYR A 677 -5.47 17.24 15.89
C TYR A 677 -6.42 16.28 16.59
N ALA A 678 -7.07 16.69 17.68
CA ALA A 678 -8.19 15.96 18.26
C ALA A 678 -9.38 15.94 17.29
N ASP A 679 -9.51 14.87 16.50
CA ASP A 679 -10.64 14.66 15.57
C ASP A 679 -11.80 13.99 16.29
N THR A 680 -12.60 14.78 16.99
CA THR A 680 -13.86 14.28 17.55
C THR A 680 -14.95 14.37 16.49
N ALA A 681 -15.26 13.29 15.79
CA ALA A 681 -16.48 13.20 14.97
C ALA A 681 -17.23 11.90 15.28
N PRO A 682 -18.55 11.85 15.09
CA PRO A 682 -19.34 10.73 15.54
C PRO A 682 -18.93 9.43 14.86
N VAL A 683 -19.12 8.31 15.55
CA VAL A 683 -18.85 6.97 15.01
C VAL A 683 -19.90 6.50 14.02
N SER A 684 -20.90 7.32 13.67
CA SER A 684 -21.87 7.00 12.61
C SER A 684 -21.73 7.92 11.41
N TYR A 685 -21.69 7.36 10.20
CA TYR A 685 -21.55 8.13 8.96
C TYR A 685 -22.84 8.88 8.67
N LEU A 686 -23.98 8.19 8.77
CA LEU A 686 -25.29 8.79 8.52
C LEU A 686 -25.56 9.93 9.50
N TYR A 687 -25.25 9.71 10.78
CA TYR A 687 -25.39 10.77 11.78
C TYR A 687 -24.46 11.95 11.53
N GLU A 688 -23.20 11.69 11.15
CA GLU A 688 -22.26 12.76 10.78
C GLU A 688 -22.78 13.61 9.61
N PHE A 689 -23.35 12.95 8.60
CA PHE A 689 -23.96 13.62 7.46
C PHE A 689 -25.16 14.47 7.87
N ILE A 690 -26.07 13.92 8.69
CA ILE A 690 -27.23 14.64 9.25
C ILE A 690 -26.74 15.87 10.03
N ARG A 691 -25.78 15.70 10.95
CA ARG A 691 -25.21 16.79 11.75
C ARG A 691 -24.67 17.91 10.85
N LYS A 692 -23.76 17.58 9.92
CA LYS A 692 -23.17 18.54 8.97
C LYS A 692 -24.22 19.24 8.09
N ARG A 693 -25.34 18.57 7.81
CA ARG A 693 -26.37 19.10 6.91
C ARG A 693 -27.37 20.02 7.60
N PHE A 694 -27.74 19.70 8.84
CA PHE A 694 -28.86 20.33 9.54
C PHE A 694 -28.44 21.18 10.74
N PHE A 695 -27.31 20.86 11.38
CA PHE A 695 -26.83 21.51 12.60
C PHE A 695 -25.31 21.38 12.77
N ASP A 696 -24.54 21.96 11.84
CA ASP A 696 -23.07 21.90 11.84
C ASP A 696 -22.46 22.93 12.80
N ASP A 697 -22.31 22.54 14.06
CA ASP A 697 -21.61 23.35 15.06
C ASP A 697 -20.15 22.94 15.19
N ILE A 698 -19.30 23.91 15.55
CA ILE A 698 -17.89 23.67 15.90
C ILE A 698 -17.85 23.11 17.32
N TYR A 699 -17.08 22.04 17.53
CA TYR A 699 -16.89 21.49 18.87
C TYR A 699 -16.02 22.37 19.74
N ASP A 700 -16.40 22.42 21.01
CA ASP A 700 -15.67 23.11 22.06
C ASP A 700 -15.58 22.19 23.28
N PHE A 701 -14.37 21.69 23.51
CA PHE A 701 -14.05 20.76 24.59
C PHE A 701 -13.24 21.42 25.71
N ASP A 702 -13.08 22.75 25.71
CA ASP A 702 -12.31 23.46 26.74
C ASP A 702 -12.88 23.28 28.14
N THR A 703 -14.17 22.99 28.25
CA THR A 703 -14.84 22.76 29.52
C THR A 703 -14.48 21.43 30.16
N LEU A 704 -13.94 20.45 29.39
CA LEU A 704 -13.48 19.18 29.95
C LEU A 704 -12.26 19.40 30.84
N PRO A 705 -12.13 18.73 31.99
CA PRO A 705 -10.97 18.88 32.87
C PRO A 705 -9.79 18.02 32.41
N MET A 706 -8.56 18.46 32.66
CA MET A 706 -7.37 17.61 32.51
C MET A 706 -7.42 16.48 33.55
N GLN A 707 -7.25 15.23 33.09
CA GLN A 707 -7.22 14.03 33.93
C GLN A 707 -6.10 13.12 33.44
N GLU A 708 -5.08 12.92 34.29
CA GLU A 708 -3.89 12.10 33.97
C GLU A 708 -4.27 10.70 33.43
N ALA A 709 -5.34 10.10 33.95
CA ALA A 709 -5.79 8.77 33.55
C ALA A 709 -6.32 8.68 32.10
N PHE A 710 -6.47 9.81 31.41
CA PHE A 710 -6.93 9.91 30.02
C PHE A 710 -5.84 10.44 29.07
N VAL A 711 -4.68 10.85 29.59
CA VAL A 711 -3.58 11.35 28.76
C VAL A 711 -3.10 10.20 27.87
N THR A 712 -3.17 10.44 26.56
CA THR A 712 -2.62 9.55 25.53
C THR A 712 -1.25 10.04 25.08
N GLU A 713 -1.07 11.36 25.02
CA GLU A 713 0.18 12.00 24.63
C GLU A 713 0.45 13.24 25.48
N SER A 714 1.74 13.51 25.71
CA SER A 714 2.22 14.69 26.44
C SER A 714 3.25 15.43 25.59
N TYR A 715 3.29 16.74 25.72
CA TYR A 715 4.13 17.65 24.95
C TYR A 715 4.94 18.55 25.86
N VAL A 716 6.16 18.85 25.41
CA VAL A 716 7.14 19.70 26.09
C VAL A 716 7.65 20.76 25.13
N LEU A 717 8.12 21.89 25.67
CA LEU A 717 8.90 22.86 24.91
C LEU A 717 10.39 22.57 25.11
N LEU A 718 11.11 22.33 24.02
CA LEU A 718 12.56 22.19 24.02
C LEU A 718 13.20 23.51 23.59
N GLU A 719 14.25 23.94 24.28
CA GLU A 719 15.06 25.10 23.91
C GLU A 719 16.02 24.68 22.78
N ASP A 720 15.90 25.29 21.60
CA ASP A 720 16.96 25.27 20.60
C ASP A 720 17.84 26.51 20.82
N GLY A 721 19.16 26.39 20.67
CA GLY A 721 20.18 27.38 21.07
C GLY A 721 20.13 28.76 20.39
N ASN A 722 19.01 29.09 19.73
CA ASN A 722 18.66 30.34 19.05
C ASN A 722 17.47 31.09 19.70
N ASP A 723 17.14 30.85 20.98
CA ASP A 723 16.00 31.46 21.71
C ASP A 723 14.59 31.10 21.14
N GLU A 724 14.47 30.05 20.34
CA GLU A 724 13.17 29.53 19.87
C GLU A 724 12.84 28.20 20.56
N SER A 725 11.63 28.11 21.10
CA SER A 725 11.13 26.90 21.77
C SER A 725 10.39 26.01 20.78
N ILE A 726 10.76 24.73 20.70
CA ILE A 726 10.17 23.73 19.80
C ILE A 726 9.24 22.83 20.60
N LEU A 727 7.95 22.83 20.25
CA LEU A 727 6.97 21.90 20.81
C LEU A 727 7.27 20.49 20.33
N THR A 728 7.52 19.57 21.25
CA THR A 728 7.97 18.21 20.98
C THR A 728 7.18 17.22 21.82
N ASN A 729 6.74 16.11 21.24
CA ASN A 729 6.14 15.01 22.00
C ASN A 729 7.18 14.44 22.98
N VAL A 730 6.77 14.11 24.22
CA VAL A 730 7.69 13.60 25.25
C VAL A 730 8.45 12.35 24.78
N ASN A 731 7.87 11.53 23.90
CA ASN A 731 8.53 10.34 23.37
C ASN A 731 9.60 10.63 22.32
N ASP A 732 9.62 11.84 21.76
CA ASP A 732 10.53 12.27 20.69
C ASP A 732 11.65 13.19 21.20
N ILE A 733 11.82 13.33 22.51
CA ILE A 733 12.90 14.12 23.11
C ILE A 733 14.26 13.53 22.69
N PRO A 734 15.18 14.31 22.10
CA PRO A 734 16.49 13.82 21.67
C PRO A 734 17.30 13.21 22.81
N SER A 735 17.99 12.09 22.52
CA SER A 735 18.84 11.42 23.51
C SER A 735 19.98 12.34 23.95
N GLY A 736 20.01 12.70 25.24
CA GLY A 736 21.01 13.60 25.83
C GLY A 736 20.47 15.00 26.17
N TYR A 737 19.28 15.38 25.69
CA TYR A 737 18.69 16.68 26.01
C TYR A 737 18.48 16.86 27.52
N GLU A 738 17.91 15.85 28.19
CA GLU A 738 17.67 15.90 29.64
C GLU A 738 18.97 15.99 30.46
N GLU A 739 20.09 15.48 29.94
CA GLU A 739 21.40 15.57 30.60
C GLU A 739 22.00 16.98 30.50
N GLU A 740 21.71 17.69 29.41
CA GLU A 740 22.26 19.01 29.11
C GLU A 740 21.39 20.16 29.67
N TYR A 741 20.07 20.06 29.52
CA TYR A 741 19.11 21.14 29.85
C TYR A 741 18.18 20.78 31.01
N GLY A 742 18.21 19.53 31.49
CA GLY A 742 17.27 19.03 32.50
C GLY A 742 15.95 18.54 31.91
N LYS A 743 15.11 17.92 32.75
CA LYS A 743 13.81 17.41 32.33
C LYS A 743 12.86 18.60 32.05
N PRO A 744 12.33 18.74 30.83
CA PRO A 744 11.41 19.82 30.51
C PRO A 744 10.03 19.60 31.14
N ASP A 745 9.33 20.69 31.44
CA ASP A 745 7.97 20.65 31.96
C ASP A 745 6.97 20.34 30.84
N GLU A 746 5.98 19.50 31.14
CA GLU A 746 4.88 19.22 30.21
C GLU A 746 3.99 20.47 30.07
N VAL A 747 3.81 20.94 28.84
CA VAL A 747 3.06 22.15 28.49
C VAL A 747 1.71 21.84 27.87
N GLY A 748 1.49 20.60 27.41
CA GLY A 748 0.20 20.16 26.92
C GLY A 748 0.06 18.67 26.73
N TRP A 749 -1.18 18.27 26.47
CA TRP A 749 -1.68 16.90 26.56
C TRP A 749 -2.77 16.67 25.52
N ILE A 750 -2.72 15.51 24.87
CA ILE A 750 -3.86 14.94 24.16
C ILE A 750 -4.51 13.92 25.10
N LEU A 751 -5.83 14.01 25.26
CA LEU A 751 -6.59 13.16 26.17
C LEU A 751 -7.72 12.44 25.42
N GLU A 752 -7.92 11.15 25.74
CA GLU A 752 -9.03 10.34 25.23
C GLU A 752 -9.93 9.89 26.39
N ILE A 753 -11.20 10.33 26.35
CA ILE A 753 -12.24 9.83 27.26
C ILE A 753 -12.93 8.63 26.63
N ASP A 754 -12.94 7.50 27.34
CA ASP A 754 -13.87 6.39 27.11
C ASP A 754 -15.17 6.64 27.89
N ILE A 755 -16.27 6.86 27.18
CA ILE A 755 -17.55 7.24 27.78
C ILE A 755 -18.11 6.15 28.69
N ASP A 756 -17.99 4.87 28.32
CA ASP A 756 -18.51 3.78 29.11
C ASP A 756 -17.67 3.58 30.39
N LYS A 757 -16.35 3.80 30.31
CA LYS A 757 -15.46 3.81 31.48
C LYS A 757 -15.80 4.95 32.43
N VAL A 758 -16.03 6.16 31.93
CA VAL A 758 -16.44 7.33 32.74
C VAL A 758 -17.79 7.06 33.40
N ARG A 759 -18.75 6.53 32.63
CA ARG A 759 -20.10 6.19 33.09
C ARG A 759 -20.10 5.08 34.13
N ALA A 760 -19.22 4.09 34.03
CA ALA A 760 -19.09 3.02 35.03
C ALA A 760 -18.42 3.50 36.34
N ARG A 761 -17.61 4.57 36.28
CA ARG A 761 -16.82 5.07 37.42
C ARG A 761 -17.13 6.55 37.73
N LYS A 762 -18.41 6.94 37.70
CA LYS A 762 -18.85 8.34 37.87
C LYS A 762 -18.26 9.04 39.11
N TYR A 763 -18.09 8.32 40.22
CA TYR A 763 -17.49 8.90 41.43
C TYR A 763 -16.01 9.25 41.26
N HIS A 764 -15.26 8.43 40.53
CA HIS A 764 -13.83 8.62 40.30
C HIS A 764 -13.58 9.77 39.31
N TYR A 765 -14.45 9.92 38.31
CA TYR A 765 -14.35 10.95 37.27
C TYR A 765 -15.40 12.05 37.42
N LYS A 766 -15.74 12.43 38.66
CA LYS A 766 -16.85 13.35 38.97
C LYS A 766 -16.79 14.69 38.22
N ASP A 767 -15.59 15.24 38.02
CA ASP A 767 -15.41 16.55 37.39
C ASP A 767 -15.62 16.46 35.88
N VAL A 768 -15.24 15.34 35.27
CA VAL A 768 -15.48 15.02 33.85
C VAL A 768 -16.97 14.78 33.62
N VAL A 769 -17.60 14.02 34.52
CA VAL A 769 -19.05 13.79 34.51
C VAL A 769 -19.80 15.12 34.61
N ALA A 770 -19.39 16.01 35.53
CA ALA A 770 -20.01 17.32 35.68
C ALA A 770 -19.86 18.19 34.42
N ALA A 771 -18.70 18.16 33.76
CA ALA A 771 -18.48 18.88 32.51
C ALA A 771 -19.34 18.32 31.35
N LEU A 772 -19.40 16.98 31.20
CA LEU A 772 -20.23 16.32 30.19
C LEU A 772 -21.74 16.55 30.44
N ASP A 773 -22.17 16.59 31.70
CA ASP A 773 -23.56 16.85 32.07
C ASP A 773 -23.94 18.34 32.05
N ASP A 774 -23.00 19.25 31.83
CA ASP A 774 -23.32 20.68 31.72
C ASP A 774 -24.20 20.94 30.50
N ASP A 775 -25.29 21.68 30.67
CA ASP A 775 -26.23 21.95 29.60
C ASP A 775 -25.63 22.76 28.45
N SER A 776 -24.56 23.53 28.69
CA SER A 776 -23.81 24.28 27.68
C SER A 776 -22.79 23.44 26.93
N PHE A 777 -22.51 22.20 27.37
CA PHE A 777 -21.56 21.32 26.71
C PHE A 777 -21.98 21.02 25.26
N CYS A 778 -21.03 21.12 24.33
CA CYS A 778 -21.31 21.12 22.89
C CYS A 778 -22.06 19.86 22.42
N LEU A 779 -21.66 18.66 22.88
CA LEU A 779 -22.34 17.41 22.50
C LEU A 779 -23.72 17.27 23.14
N LYS A 780 -23.97 17.92 24.28
CA LYS A 780 -25.30 17.95 24.92
C LYS A 780 -26.25 18.88 24.18
N GLN A 781 -25.74 19.99 23.67
CA GLN A 781 -26.46 20.86 22.74
C GLN A 781 -26.74 20.17 21.41
N GLU A 782 -25.76 19.44 20.88
CA GLU A 782 -25.95 18.63 19.67
C GLU A 782 -27.06 17.59 19.85
N TYR A 783 -27.07 16.86 20.96
CA TYR A 783 -28.15 15.90 21.27
C TYR A 783 -29.54 16.55 21.22
N LYS A 784 -29.68 17.76 21.76
CA LYS A 784 -30.94 18.54 21.69
C LYS A 784 -31.28 18.94 20.25
N LYS A 785 -30.29 19.40 19.47
CA LYS A 785 -30.46 19.78 18.06
C LYS A 785 -30.81 18.59 17.18
N ALA A 786 -30.22 17.42 17.42
CA ALA A 786 -30.53 16.19 16.70
C ALA A 786 -31.97 15.72 16.95
N ARG A 787 -32.47 15.85 18.18
CA ARG A 787 -33.90 15.60 18.48
C ARG A 787 -34.82 16.60 17.80
N ALA A 788 -34.46 17.89 17.80
CA ALA A 788 -35.22 18.91 17.08
C ALA A 788 -35.24 18.62 15.56
N CYS A 789 -34.10 18.20 15.00
CA CYS A 789 -33.99 17.78 13.61
C CYS A 789 -34.93 16.62 13.26
N LEU A 790 -35.03 15.58 14.12
CA LEU A 790 -36.01 14.52 13.91
C LEU A 790 -37.44 15.08 13.87
N GLN A 791 -37.78 15.99 14.78
CA GLN A 791 -39.11 16.60 14.80
C GLN A 791 -39.39 17.42 13.54
N ASP A 792 -38.43 18.22 13.09
CA ASP A 792 -38.53 19.00 11.85
C ASP A 792 -38.69 18.10 10.62
N LEU A 793 -37.93 17.00 10.55
CA LEU A 793 -38.05 16.01 9.48
C LEU A 793 -39.45 15.37 9.46
N LEU A 794 -39.97 14.95 10.62
CA LEU A 794 -41.32 14.40 10.75
C LEU A 794 -42.40 15.42 10.37
N ASP A 795 -42.23 16.68 10.76
CA ASP A 795 -43.16 17.76 10.43
C ASP A 795 -43.16 18.07 8.93
N ASN A 796 -42.01 17.96 8.27
CA ASN A 796 -41.89 18.11 6.81
C ASN A 796 -42.58 17.00 6.02
N GLN A 797 -42.80 15.82 6.62
CA GLN A 797 -43.57 14.72 5.98
C GLN A 797 -45.09 14.93 6.07
N LYS A 798 -45.58 15.85 6.90
CA LYS A 798 -47.02 16.08 7.05
C LYS A 798 -47.58 16.70 5.76
N PRO A 799 -48.64 16.13 5.18
CA PRO A 799 -49.20 16.64 3.93
C PRO A 799 -49.74 18.06 4.11
N LYS A 800 -49.24 18.99 3.29
CA LYS A 800 -49.81 20.32 3.16
C LYS A 800 -51.03 20.23 2.25
N GLY A 801 -52.23 20.17 2.84
CA GLY A 801 -53.49 20.19 2.09
C GLY A 801 -54.20 18.83 1.93
N HIS A 802 -55.47 18.91 1.54
CA HIS A 802 -56.40 17.79 1.55
C HIS A 802 -56.39 16.96 0.26
N SER A 803 -56.02 17.55 -0.88
CA SER A 803 -55.87 16.85 -2.16
C SER A 803 -54.40 16.73 -2.60
N ILE A 804 -54.12 15.82 -3.53
CA ILE A 804 -52.77 15.68 -4.09
C ILE A 804 -52.32 16.92 -4.89
N LEU A 805 -53.27 17.67 -5.45
CA LEU A 805 -53.00 18.93 -6.15
C LEU A 805 -52.64 20.05 -5.15
N ASP A 806 -53.28 20.07 -3.98
CA ASP A 806 -52.94 21.01 -2.89
C ASP A 806 -51.54 20.75 -2.31
N ARG A 807 -51.04 19.52 -2.47
CA ARG A 807 -49.71 19.08 -2.02
C ARG A 807 -48.61 19.31 -3.05
N LEU A 808 -48.96 19.66 -4.29
CA LEU A 808 -48.03 19.94 -5.41
C LEU A 808 -47.74 21.44 -5.59
N ILE A 809 -48.53 22.31 -4.96
CA ILE A 809 -48.42 23.78 -4.94
C ILE A 809 -47.82 24.18 -3.59
#